data_AF-N1MLV6-F1
#
_entry.id   AF-N1MLV6-F1
#
_cell.length_a   1.000
_cell.length_b   1.000
_cell.length_c   1.000
_cell.angle_alpha   90.00
_cell.angle_beta   90.00
_cell.angle_gamma   90.00
#
_symmetry.space_group_name_H-M   'P 1'
#
loop_
_entity.id
_entity.type
_entity.pdbx_description
1 polymer ?
#
loop_
_entity_poly.entity_id
_entity_poly.type
_entity_poly.pdbx_seq_one_letter_code
_entity_poly.pdbx_strand_id
1 'polypeptide(L)'
;MATVTGNVTGSTLANDSNSARALARGNEVSNATTIDANSIATGSLASPSTGTVAAIASQQDVTVATGTQTIVAQVGGAGSDGPIVSNAIDGDVIGSSAITASNNSVLADAAANRGGNAITASATTINTLGTEVPSAGVNGVVSTANAAFAVANEQSVASGTSVQAGLVDSFGTPTKSTSVSTAISGSLTSSSVTSDGNSLAANAAGNATLGTGNAITLSGTNLGTSAAIASDQTMNGTATALIGNATAKSGGVLVTVGNDIANSSVTVDGNSTSGSARGNSATNALAASATNLTRGNGVSNSSVASANSDGVAAADMAVSSKQANTGALSSTVGALFGVSATGVTDPILSDVSASTVSVSDNKESSTVTGNAGTNSIALDATNVTTTSALANNQTSSGALGATISTFSGANVTVGRDIANSSVLVEGNAISGATTGNAATNSVNVTGSSTLLASDTTSGATATPYHTSGTEVTAVADHALASIQTVSGAETTAVTGTYDIVTLGAGAPAAVDATSDITGSTLSVSGNTQSATTMGNTAANSMALEGGSVSTNGALQSVQRATGSAAFSATSTMTAAAPAGNSTSTLALDNNSNTASTTVNAATNSMIVAADTSLSSTTAGGANASLGGTITTYSAAADYVVGNSQLVTTNPVTATATTNIWNNDGGATAQPQFATNGINQSTVDLSGNATSATALANRATNSLTLSGNSDTASAGVMNLQSSGGAVTANATTKADVVLAGYDAATGTDPSPLDSSSVALNSNSTSARAGGNNATNALSASATSFANTSAGGSASLTATRDDNVSASFAVMNEQSNAGAITAAANVTYGASFNNLGTAASVTNSAVTVNGNSAVSVAYGNAATNSLTLMALNSPATGAVPTTSAIASNQSNTGAINATIGITTGALAINAVATGAGNTGGVTNASLSINGNSLASAAYGNSATNTLTIGGTNVNVAVTH
;
A
#
# COMPACT_ATOMS: atom_id res chain seq x y z
N MET A 1 36.91 1.61 1.85
CA MET A 1 37.56 0.87 0.75
C MET A 1 38.71 0.08 1.33
N ALA A 2 38.75 -1.22 1.05
CA ALA A 2 39.89 -2.08 1.32
C ALA A 2 40.41 -2.67 0.01
N THR A 3 41.72 -2.58 -0.21
CA THR A 3 42.37 -3.09 -1.43
C THR A 3 43.52 -4.00 -1.04
N VAL A 4 43.56 -5.20 -1.62
CA VAL A 4 44.65 -6.16 -1.47
C VAL A 4 45.25 -6.45 -2.84
N THR A 5 46.54 -6.19 -2.98
CA THR A 5 47.30 -6.59 -4.17
C THR A 5 47.86 -8.00 -3.93
N GLY A 6 47.52 -8.94 -4.81
CA GLY A 6 47.91 -10.35 -4.70
C GLY A 6 46.89 -11.22 -3.93
N ASN A 7 47.32 -12.44 -3.58
CA ASN A 7 46.43 -13.47 -3.01
C ASN A 7 46.09 -13.20 -1.54
N VAL A 8 44.87 -13.59 -1.14
CA VAL A 8 44.43 -13.68 0.26
C VAL A 8 44.41 -15.16 0.64
N THR A 9 45.13 -15.56 1.69
CA THR A 9 45.26 -16.96 2.09
C THR A 9 45.04 -17.13 3.58
N GLY A 10 44.08 -17.99 3.97
CA GLY A 10 43.72 -18.26 5.37
C GLY A 10 43.47 -17.01 6.22
N SER A 11 42.87 -15.99 5.61
CA SER A 11 42.78 -14.65 6.19
C SER A 11 41.35 -14.12 6.17
N THR A 12 41.07 -13.15 7.04
CA THR A 12 39.79 -12.44 7.07
C THR A 12 39.98 -11.01 6.59
N LEU A 13 39.15 -10.57 5.64
CA LEU A 13 38.98 -9.17 5.26
C LEU A 13 37.55 -8.75 5.60
N ALA A 14 37.39 -7.81 6.52
CA ALA A 14 36.09 -7.31 6.93
C ALA A 14 35.93 -5.82 6.68
N ASN A 15 34.84 -5.45 6.00
CA ASN A 15 34.46 -4.09 5.68
C ASN A 15 32.97 -3.91 5.99
N ASP A 16 32.63 -4.20 7.24
CA ASP A 16 31.27 -4.32 7.73
C ASP A 16 30.86 -3.11 8.57
N SER A 17 29.54 -2.92 8.72
CA SER A 17 28.96 -1.96 9.66
C SER A 17 29.41 -0.50 9.45
N ASN A 18 29.85 -0.14 8.25
CA ASN A 18 30.17 1.23 7.91
C ASN A 18 28.90 2.06 7.74
N SER A 19 28.98 3.37 7.98
CA SER A 19 27.88 4.28 7.70
C SER A 19 28.31 5.54 6.97
N ALA A 20 27.54 5.91 5.94
CA ALA A 20 27.64 7.17 5.23
C ALA A 20 26.28 7.88 5.25
N ARG A 21 26.24 9.11 5.77
CA ARG A 21 24.98 9.84 5.96
C ARG A 21 25.10 11.28 5.48
N ALA A 22 24.15 11.70 4.66
CA ALA A 22 23.94 13.09 4.29
C ALA A 22 22.57 13.54 4.81
N LEU A 23 22.53 14.62 5.59
CA LEU A 23 21.30 15.21 6.10
C LEU A 23 21.21 16.67 5.65
N ALA A 24 20.05 17.05 5.12
CA ALA A 24 19.72 18.43 4.79
C ALA A 24 18.36 18.80 5.40
N ARG A 25 18.29 19.94 6.07
CA ARG A 25 17.08 20.47 6.74
C ARG A 25 16.94 21.95 6.40
N GLY A 26 15.75 22.37 5.98
CA GLY A 26 15.41 23.78 5.86
C GLY A 26 15.14 24.38 7.24
N ASN A 27 13.95 24.11 7.78
CA ASN A 27 13.53 24.52 9.12
C ASN A 27 13.21 23.30 9.99
N GLU A 28 13.60 23.34 11.25
CA GLU A 28 13.24 22.32 12.25
C GLU A 28 12.86 23.00 13.56
N VAL A 29 11.65 22.73 14.07
CA VAL A 29 11.12 23.33 15.30
C VAL A 29 10.48 22.26 16.17
N SER A 30 10.77 22.33 17.47
CA SER A 30 10.08 21.54 18.49
C SER A 30 9.81 22.43 19.69
N ASN A 31 8.54 22.63 20.02
CA ASN A 31 8.11 23.40 21.18
C ASN A 31 7.36 22.49 22.15
N ALA A 32 7.59 22.67 23.44
CA ALA A 32 6.87 21.95 24.47
C ALA A 32 6.58 22.85 25.67
N THR A 33 5.38 22.74 26.22
CA THR A 33 4.98 23.36 27.48
C THR A 33 4.45 22.28 28.41
N THR A 34 5.00 22.19 29.61
CA THR A 34 4.50 21.31 30.68
C THR A 34 4.03 22.14 31.86
N ILE A 35 2.80 21.91 32.30
CA ILE A 35 2.21 22.54 33.49
C ILE A 35 1.85 21.43 34.47
N ASP A 36 2.46 21.47 35.65
CA ASP A 36 2.13 20.62 36.78
C ASP A 36 1.75 21.54 37.95
N ALA A 37 0.49 21.50 38.35
CA ALA A 37 -0.07 22.41 39.34
C ALA A 37 -1.14 21.72 40.17
N ASN A 38 -1.39 22.22 41.38
CA ASN A 38 -2.54 21.74 42.16
C ASN A 38 -3.88 22.12 41.48
N SER A 39 -3.94 23.31 40.88
CA SER A 39 -5.12 23.82 40.19
C SER A 39 -4.74 24.79 39.07
N ILE A 40 -5.47 24.74 37.96
CA ILE A 40 -5.34 25.65 36.82
C ILE A 40 -6.69 26.33 36.60
N ALA A 41 -6.72 27.66 36.54
CA ALA A 41 -7.91 28.42 36.20
C ALA A 41 -7.58 29.74 35.52
N THR A 42 -8.47 30.20 34.66
CA THR A 42 -8.50 31.57 34.15
C THR A 42 -9.42 32.38 35.07
N GLY A 43 -8.91 33.40 35.77
CA GLY A 43 -9.68 34.11 36.82
C GLY A 43 -9.56 33.43 38.19
N SER A 44 -10.70 33.11 38.85
CA SER A 44 -10.70 32.35 40.10
C SER A 44 -11.44 31.02 39.93
N LEU A 45 -11.11 30.00 40.73
CA LEU A 45 -11.80 28.69 40.66
C LEU A 45 -13.32 28.80 40.88
N ALA A 46 -13.77 29.79 41.65
CA ALA A 46 -15.18 30.06 41.94
C ALA A 46 -15.87 30.97 40.91
N SER A 47 -15.10 31.66 40.08
CA SER A 47 -15.57 32.56 39.03
C SER A 47 -14.54 32.55 37.90
N PRO A 48 -14.51 31.48 37.09
CA PRO A 48 -13.62 31.39 35.94
C PRO A 48 -13.97 32.46 34.89
N SER A 49 -12.97 32.96 34.19
CA SER A 49 -13.07 33.93 33.10
C SER A 49 -12.65 33.31 31.78
N THR A 50 -12.98 33.94 30.65
CA THR A 50 -12.33 33.61 29.38
C THR A 50 -10.82 33.86 29.47
N GLY A 51 -10.04 32.98 28.85
CA GLY A 51 -8.60 33.16 28.75
C GLY A 51 -7.88 31.94 28.19
N THR A 52 -6.71 32.19 27.62
CA THR A 52 -5.75 31.15 27.22
C THR A 52 -4.87 30.82 28.43
N VAL A 53 -4.78 29.53 28.80
CA VAL A 53 -3.83 29.04 29.79
C VAL A 53 -2.47 28.84 29.15
N ALA A 54 -2.43 28.11 28.03
CA ALA A 54 -1.22 27.88 27.27
C ALA A 54 -1.53 27.83 25.79
N ALA A 55 -0.74 28.55 25.00
CA ALA A 55 -0.77 28.46 23.54
C ALA A 55 0.64 28.27 23.01
N ILE A 56 0.77 27.39 22.03
CA ILE A 56 1.99 27.23 21.24
C ILE A 56 1.60 27.40 19.78
N ALA A 57 2.26 28.33 19.10
CA ALA A 57 2.13 28.52 17.67
C ALA A 57 3.50 28.45 17.02
N SER A 58 3.62 27.73 15.89
CA SER A 58 4.82 27.75 15.07
C SER A 58 4.48 27.85 13.60
N GLN A 59 5.22 28.69 12.88
CA GLN A 59 5.16 28.83 11.42
C GLN A 59 6.56 28.53 10.87
N GLN A 60 6.66 27.63 9.89
CA GLN A 60 7.91 27.35 9.17
C GLN A 60 7.69 27.50 7.66
N ASP A 61 8.34 28.49 7.07
CA ASP A 61 8.21 28.79 5.65
C ASP A 61 9.55 28.64 4.92
N VAL A 62 9.57 27.86 3.84
CA VAL A 62 10.65 27.89 2.86
C VAL A 62 10.20 28.74 1.68
N THR A 63 10.72 29.96 1.63
CA THR A 63 10.39 30.96 0.62
C THR A 63 11.51 31.10 -0.41
N VAL A 64 11.16 31.58 -1.61
CA VAL A 64 12.12 31.82 -2.69
C VAL A 64 11.96 33.25 -3.19
N ALA A 65 12.96 34.10 -2.97
CA ALA A 65 12.92 35.51 -3.40
C ALA A 65 13.09 35.65 -4.93
N THR A 66 14.01 34.88 -5.52
CA THR A 66 14.25 34.77 -6.97
C THR A 66 14.92 33.43 -7.29
N GLY A 67 14.59 32.80 -8.42
CA GLY A 67 15.24 31.56 -8.88
C GLY A 67 14.68 30.28 -8.25
N THR A 68 15.55 29.30 -7.96
CA THR A 68 15.20 28.01 -7.35
C THR A 68 15.99 27.83 -6.05
N GLN A 69 15.32 27.53 -4.94
CA GLN A 69 15.99 27.10 -3.70
C GLN A 69 16.10 25.58 -3.71
N THR A 70 17.30 25.05 -3.53
CA THR A 70 17.54 23.60 -3.44
C THR A 70 17.93 23.22 -2.01
N ILE A 71 17.33 22.14 -1.50
CA ILE A 71 17.70 21.49 -0.24
C ILE A 71 18.14 20.09 -0.63
N VAL A 72 19.44 19.82 -0.56
CA VAL A 72 20.03 18.62 -1.14
C VAL A 72 20.76 17.81 -0.08
N ALA A 73 20.32 16.57 0.14
CA ALA A 73 21.10 15.55 0.81
C ALA A 73 21.62 14.58 -0.26
N GLN A 74 22.92 14.55 -0.44
CA GLN A 74 23.55 13.70 -1.44
C GLN A 74 24.67 12.92 -0.80
N VAL A 75 24.63 11.60 -0.96
CA VAL A 75 25.80 10.76 -0.74
C VAL A 75 26.31 10.39 -2.13
N GLY A 76 27.22 11.22 -2.64
CA GLY A 76 28.05 10.88 -3.80
C GLY A 76 29.35 10.28 -3.30
N GLY A 77 29.81 9.18 -3.90
CA GLY A 77 31.10 8.59 -3.60
C GLY A 77 32.21 9.64 -3.63
N ALA A 78 33.14 9.56 -2.67
CA ALA A 78 34.27 10.46 -2.57
C ALA A 78 35.14 10.39 -3.84
N GLY A 79 35.07 11.41 -4.71
CA GLY A 79 35.87 11.45 -5.95
C GLY A 79 35.47 10.38 -6.97
N SER A 80 36.05 10.43 -8.16
CA SER A 80 35.63 9.61 -9.29
C SER A 80 35.88 8.10 -9.03
N ASP A 81 34.84 7.28 -9.25
CA ASP A 81 34.96 5.92 -9.83
C ASP A 81 34.80 4.64 -8.97
N GLY A 82 34.20 4.64 -7.76
CA GLY A 82 34.04 3.38 -7.02
C GLY A 82 32.80 3.21 -6.12
N PRO A 83 32.48 1.96 -5.70
CA PRO A 83 31.48 1.67 -4.67
C PRO A 83 31.81 2.43 -3.37
N ILE A 84 30.80 2.81 -2.58
CA ILE A 84 31.05 3.54 -1.32
C ILE A 84 31.70 2.65 -0.26
N VAL A 85 31.32 1.38 -0.26
CA VAL A 85 31.98 0.31 0.48
C VAL A 85 32.47 -0.69 -0.54
N SER A 86 33.79 -0.82 -0.64
CA SER A 86 34.44 -1.69 -1.60
C SER A 86 35.51 -2.56 -0.96
N ASN A 87 35.51 -3.84 -1.31
CA ASN A 87 36.64 -4.75 -1.17
C ASN A 87 37.17 -5.07 -2.57
N ALA A 88 38.45 -4.83 -2.84
CA ALA A 88 39.08 -5.13 -4.12
C ALA A 88 40.31 -6.00 -3.92
N ILE A 89 40.31 -7.21 -4.48
CA ILE A 89 41.38 -8.20 -4.35
C ILE A 89 41.84 -8.58 -5.75
N ASP A 90 43.12 -8.34 -6.06
CA ASP A 90 43.65 -8.58 -7.41
C ASP A 90 44.10 -10.04 -7.64
N GLY A 91 44.31 -10.81 -6.57
CA GLY A 91 44.70 -12.22 -6.64
C GLY A 91 43.57 -13.19 -6.26
N ASP A 92 43.97 -14.43 -5.98
CA ASP A 92 43.07 -15.49 -5.54
C ASP A 92 42.73 -15.37 -4.05
N VAL A 93 41.56 -15.87 -3.67
CA VAL A 93 41.12 -16.00 -2.28
C VAL A 93 41.03 -17.48 -1.93
N ILE A 94 41.97 -17.95 -1.11
CA ILE A 94 42.19 -19.38 -0.85
C ILE A 94 42.37 -19.71 0.63
N GLY A 95 42.33 -21.01 0.96
CA GLY A 95 42.77 -21.54 2.25
C GLY A 95 41.86 -21.20 3.43
N SER A 96 40.54 -21.22 3.24
CA SER A 96 39.55 -20.85 4.27
C SER A 96 39.59 -19.37 4.64
N SER A 97 39.75 -18.52 3.63
CA SER A 97 39.64 -17.07 3.81
C SER A 97 38.16 -16.63 3.88
N ALA A 98 37.90 -15.51 4.55
CA ALA A 98 36.57 -14.93 4.69
C ALA A 98 36.57 -13.44 4.33
N ILE A 99 35.82 -13.05 3.31
CA ILE A 99 35.70 -11.67 2.83
C ILE A 99 34.29 -11.17 3.13
N THR A 100 34.16 -10.05 3.83
CA THR A 100 32.86 -9.54 4.31
C THR A 100 32.68 -8.05 3.99
N ALA A 101 31.48 -7.70 3.53
CA ALA A 101 31.01 -6.33 3.31
C ALA A 101 29.54 -6.21 3.73
N SER A 102 29.25 -6.54 4.98
CA SER A 102 27.90 -6.72 5.52
C SER A 102 27.47 -5.60 6.45
N ASN A 103 26.15 -5.42 6.61
CA ASN A 103 25.53 -4.49 7.56
C ASN A 103 25.92 -3.01 7.36
N ASN A 104 26.32 -2.61 6.15
CA ASN A 104 26.67 -1.22 5.86
C ASN A 104 25.41 -0.37 5.64
N SER A 105 25.43 0.90 6.06
CA SER A 105 24.29 1.81 6.03
C SER A 105 24.59 3.14 5.32
N VAL A 106 23.95 3.36 4.18
CA VAL A 106 24.05 4.59 3.38
C VAL A 106 22.72 5.32 3.40
N LEU A 107 22.70 6.59 3.83
CA LEU A 107 21.47 7.37 3.95
C LEU A 107 21.65 8.79 3.40
N ALA A 108 20.80 9.17 2.45
CA ALA A 108 20.55 10.56 2.11
C ALA A 108 19.15 10.96 2.60
N ASP A 109 19.06 12.01 3.42
CA ASP A 109 17.79 12.46 4.00
C ASP A 109 17.68 13.99 3.93
N ALA A 110 16.76 14.47 3.08
CA ALA A 110 16.47 15.88 2.89
C ALA A 110 15.03 16.21 3.32
N ALA A 111 14.86 17.26 4.12
CA ALA A 111 13.55 17.76 4.51
C ALA A 111 13.48 19.29 4.41
N ALA A 112 12.38 19.85 3.89
CA ALA A 112 12.19 21.30 3.90
C ALA A 112 11.79 21.80 5.30
N ASN A 113 10.61 21.43 5.80
CA ASN A 113 10.15 21.82 7.13
C ASN A 113 9.87 20.60 8.02
N ARG A 114 10.31 20.68 9.27
CA ARG A 114 9.97 19.74 10.35
C ARG A 114 9.50 20.51 11.59
N GLY A 115 8.39 20.11 12.19
CA GLY A 115 7.73 20.93 13.21
C GLY A 115 6.91 20.08 14.18
N GLY A 116 6.87 20.45 15.45
CA GLY A 116 6.00 19.79 16.43
C GLY A 116 5.81 20.66 17.67
N ASN A 117 4.59 20.66 18.19
CA ASN A 117 4.19 21.49 19.31
C ASN A 117 3.43 20.63 20.33
N ALA A 118 3.90 20.58 21.57
CA ALA A 118 3.30 19.75 22.62
C ALA A 118 2.90 20.58 23.84
N ILE A 119 1.68 20.39 24.33
CA ILE A 119 1.24 20.89 25.64
C ILE A 119 0.89 19.70 26.51
N THR A 120 1.44 19.64 27.72
CA THR A 120 1.02 18.70 28.76
C THR A 120 0.60 19.47 30.00
N ALA A 121 -0.62 19.26 30.48
CA ALA A 121 -1.11 19.88 31.71
C ALA A 121 -1.67 18.82 32.66
N SER A 122 -1.21 18.84 33.91
CA SER A 122 -1.73 18.00 34.99
C SER A 122 -2.10 18.87 36.18
N ALA A 123 -3.32 18.69 36.68
CA ALA A 123 -3.76 19.30 37.92
C ALA A 123 -4.93 18.55 38.55
N THR A 124 -5.14 18.69 39.86
CA THR A 124 -6.36 18.14 40.49
C THR A 124 -7.62 18.74 39.84
N THR A 125 -7.60 20.04 39.60
CA THR A 125 -8.70 20.76 38.92
C THR A 125 -8.14 21.66 37.83
N ILE A 126 -8.65 21.53 36.61
CA ILE A 126 -8.48 22.47 35.51
C ILE A 126 -9.85 23.07 35.23
N ASN A 127 -10.04 24.36 35.49
CA ASN A 127 -11.31 25.06 35.28
C ASN A 127 -11.08 26.39 34.57
N THR A 128 -11.28 26.39 33.26
CA THR A 128 -11.03 27.53 32.37
C THR A 128 -12.30 27.92 31.62
N LEU A 129 -13.46 27.73 32.24
CA LEU A 129 -14.76 27.98 31.65
C LEU A 129 -14.85 29.38 31.05
N GLY A 130 -15.04 29.45 29.72
CA GLY A 130 -15.15 30.70 28.97
C GLY A 130 -16.52 30.89 28.30
N THR A 131 -16.77 32.04 27.69
CA THR A 131 -17.99 32.33 26.89
C THR A 131 -17.76 32.20 25.38
N GLU A 132 -16.54 31.88 24.93
CA GLU A 132 -16.22 31.71 23.51
C GLU A 132 -16.40 30.26 23.07
N VAL A 133 -16.82 30.05 21.82
CA VAL A 133 -16.92 28.73 21.20
C VAL A 133 -15.51 28.29 20.82
N PRO A 134 -14.96 27.22 21.43
CA PRO A 134 -13.63 26.77 21.08
C PRO A 134 -13.63 26.18 19.67
N SER A 135 -12.55 26.43 18.94
CA SER A 135 -12.44 25.98 17.56
C SER A 135 -10.99 25.81 17.13
N ALA A 136 -10.79 24.87 16.22
CA ALA A 136 -9.58 24.73 15.42
C ALA A 136 -9.98 24.93 13.96
N GLY A 137 -9.29 25.81 13.25
CA GLY A 137 -9.62 26.11 11.86
C GLY A 137 -8.41 26.53 11.06
N VAL A 138 -8.47 26.31 9.75
CA VAL A 138 -7.44 26.75 8.81
C VAL A 138 -8.10 27.57 7.70
N ASN A 139 -8.08 28.89 7.85
CA ASN A 139 -8.62 29.80 6.84
C ASN A 139 -7.49 30.35 5.96
N GLY A 140 -7.49 29.97 4.68
CA GLY A 140 -6.37 30.27 3.79
C GLY A 140 -5.10 29.55 4.24
N VAL A 141 -4.08 30.33 4.62
CA VAL A 141 -2.78 29.86 5.13
C VAL A 141 -2.68 29.97 6.67
N VAL A 142 -3.66 30.59 7.35
CA VAL A 142 -3.57 30.85 8.80
C VAL A 142 -4.22 29.71 9.58
N SER A 143 -3.41 29.00 10.37
CA SER A 143 -3.89 28.05 11.39
C SER A 143 -4.32 28.79 12.64
N THR A 144 -5.60 28.67 13.02
CA THR A 144 -6.17 29.30 14.22
C THR A 144 -6.69 28.24 15.17
N ALA A 145 -6.15 28.22 16.38
CA ALA A 145 -6.67 27.43 17.49
C ALA A 145 -7.15 28.39 18.59
N ASN A 146 -8.46 28.42 18.82
CA ASN A 146 -9.08 29.21 19.89
C ASN A 146 -9.58 28.27 20.99
N ALA A 147 -8.82 28.17 22.08
CA ALA A 147 -9.16 27.37 23.26
C ALA A 147 -8.31 27.80 24.46
N ALA A 148 -8.63 27.27 25.64
CA ALA A 148 -7.79 27.47 26.83
C ALA A 148 -6.39 26.85 26.66
N PHE A 149 -6.32 25.70 25.99
CA PHE A 149 -5.07 25.08 25.54
C PHE A 149 -5.07 25.02 24.00
N ALA A 150 -4.13 25.74 23.37
CA ALA A 150 -4.12 25.90 21.92
C ALA A 150 -2.78 25.51 21.30
N VAL A 151 -2.82 24.69 20.25
CA VAL A 151 -1.65 24.37 19.42
C VAL A 151 -1.96 24.74 17.99
N ALA A 152 -1.13 25.59 17.38
CA ALA A 152 -1.20 25.93 15.97
C ALA A 152 0.13 25.63 15.27
N ASN A 153 0.10 24.92 14.15
CA ASN A 153 1.29 24.59 13.37
C ASN A 153 1.06 24.85 11.89
N GLU A 154 1.84 25.75 11.31
CA GLU A 154 1.83 26.06 9.89
C GLU A 154 3.19 25.71 9.27
N GLN A 155 3.17 25.00 8.15
CA GLN A 155 4.36 24.65 7.37
C GLN A 155 4.11 24.88 5.89
N SER A 156 4.94 25.69 5.24
CA SER A 156 4.80 26.01 3.83
C SER A 156 6.10 25.85 3.05
N VAL A 157 6.00 25.27 1.86
CA VAL A 157 7.09 25.17 0.88
C VAL A 157 6.65 25.80 -0.43
N ALA A 158 7.36 26.84 -0.86
CA ALA A 158 7.06 27.57 -2.10
C ALA A 158 7.37 26.76 -3.37
N SER A 159 6.68 27.09 -4.49
CA SER A 159 6.79 26.42 -5.79
C SER A 159 8.15 26.51 -6.49
N GLY A 160 9.04 27.39 -6.03
CA GLY A 160 10.44 27.47 -6.48
C GLY A 160 11.42 26.61 -5.67
N THR A 161 10.94 25.80 -4.72
CA THR A 161 11.79 24.98 -3.86
C THR A 161 11.90 23.56 -4.41
N SER A 162 13.09 22.97 -4.36
CA SER A 162 13.33 21.57 -4.68
C SER A 162 14.05 20.86 -3.53
N VAL A 163 13.42 19.85 -2.96
CA VAL A 163 14.00 18.97 -1.95
C VAL A 163 14.49 17.70 -2.61
N GLN A 164 15.78 17.41 -2.50
CA GLN A 164 16.41 16.31 -3.23
C GLN A 164 17.21 15.43 -2.27
N ALA A 165 16.94 14.13 -2.28
CA ALA A 165 17.73 13.14 -1.57
C ALA A 165 18.20 12.09 -2.56
N GLY A 166 19.49 11.76 -2.54
CA GLY A 166 19.99 10.85 -3.55
C GLY A 166 21.34 10.24 -3.27
N LEU A 167 21.50 9.05 -3.84
CA LEU A 167 22.71 8.24 -3.80
C LEU A 167 23.39 8.23 -5.18
N VAL A 168 23.37 9.36 -5.87
CA VAL A 168 23.91 9.58 -7.22
C VAL A 168 25.04 10.59 -7.21
N ASP A 169 25.80 10.67 -8.30
CA ASP A 169 26.82 11.71 -8.53
C ASP A 169 26.22 13.09 -8.84
N SER A 170 25.07 13.14 -9.51
CA SER A 170 24.33 14.36 -9.84
C SER A 170 22.85 14.07 -10.02
N PHE A 171 21.98 15.02 -9.66
CA PHE A 171 20.53 14.90 -9.91
C PHE A 171 20.13 15.32 -11.33
N GLY A 172 20.87 16.22 -11.96
CA GLY A 172 20.53 16.74 -13.30
C GLY A 172 20.88 15.76 -14.41
N THR A 173 22.04 15.11 -14.29
CA THR A 173 22.57 14.15 -15.27
C THR A 173 23.28 13.02 -14.53
N PRO A 174 22.55 12.15 -13.81
CA PRO A 174 23.15 11.05 -13.07
C PRO A 174 23.86 10.12 -14.05
N THR A 175 25.17 9.93 -13.85
CA THR A 175 25.96 8.94 -14.61
C THR A 175 26.38 7.76 -13.75
N LYS A 176 26.35 7.92 -12.43
CA LYS A 176 26.78 6.93 -11.45
C LYS A 176 25.88 6.96 -10.22
N SER A 177 25.82 5.84 -9.50
CA SER A 177 25.13 5.76 -8.21
C SER A 177 25.91 4.87 -7.23
N THR A 178 25.52 4.95 -5.97
CA THR A 178 26.21 4.35 -4.84
C THR A 178 25.87 2.87 -4.72
N SER A 179 26.88 2.04 -4.49
CA SER A 179 26.74 0.60 -4.26
C SER A 179 27.70 0.12 -3.17
N VAL A 180 27.42 -1.08 -2.66
CA VAL A 180 28.39 -1.90 -1.90
C VAL A 180 28.92 -2.96 -2.86
N SER A 181 30.23 -3.21 -2.87
CA SER A 181 30.78 -4.22 -3.76
C SER A 181 31.99 -4.96 -3.19
N THR A 182 32.07 -6.24 -3.50
CA THR A 182 33.28 -7.05 -3.33
C THR A 182 33.73 -7.56 -4.69
N ALA A 183 34.94 -7.21 -5.11
CA ALA A 183 35.52 -7.64 -6.37
C ALA A 183 36.81 -8.43 -6.12
N ILE A 184 36.87 -9.63 -6.68
CA ILE A 184 38.02 -10.53 -6.66
C ILE A 184 38.41 -10.77 -8.12
N SER A 185 39.61 -10.39 -8.56
CA SER A 185 40.07 -10.66 -9.93
C SER A 185 40.45 -12.13 -10.15
N GLY A 186 40.89 -12.82 -9.10
CA GLY A 186 41.28 -14.23 -9.15
C GLY A 186 40.15 -15.23 -8.89
N SER A 187 40.52 -16.46 -8.52
CA SER A 187 39.59 -17.53 -8.13
C SER A 187 39.23 -17.45 -6.65
N LEU A 188 38.02 -17.93 -6.31
CA LEU A 188 37.58 -18.16 -4.94
C LEU A 188 37.60 -19.67 -4.66
N THR A 189 38.49 -20.13 -3.78
CA THR A 189 38.64 -21.57 -3.49
C THR A 189 38.62 -21.87 -1.99
N SER A 190 37.76 -22.81 -1.57
CA SER A 190 37.63 -23.21 -0.16
C SER A 190 37.46 -22.04 0.80
N SER A 191 36.71 -21.00 0.40
CA SER A 191 36.64 -19.70 1.09
C SER A 191 35.23 -19.11 1.02
N SER A 192 34.97 -18.01 1.73
CA SER A 192 33.66 -17.35 1.76
C SER A 192 33.71 -15.86 1.40
N VAL A 193 32.65 -15.39 0.73
CA VAL A 193 32.35 -13.98 0.51
C VAL A 193 30.92 -13.70 0.98
N THR A 194 30.72 -12.73 1.86
CA THR A 194 29.37 -12.34 2.34
C THR A 194 29.18 -10.83 2.21
N SER A 195 28.11 -10.41 1.54
CA SER A 195 27.72 -8.99 1.42
C SER A 195 26.26 -8.84 1.80
N ASP A 196 25.97 -9.05 3.08
CA ASP A 196 24.61 -9.26 3.58
C ASP A 196 24.12 -8.09 4.44
N GLY A 197 22.80 -7.89 4.52
CA GLY A 197 22.21 -6.92 5.46
C GLY A 197 22.56 -5.45 5.20
N ASN A 198 23.04 -5.10 4.01
CA ASN A 198 23.35 -3.71 3.66
C ASN A 198 22.08 -2.89 3.41
N SER A 199 22.08 -1.62 3.79
CA SER A 199 20.94 -0.71 3.67
C SER A 199 21.34 0.59 2.95
N LEU A 200 20.68 0.87 1.82
CA LEU A 200 20.87 2.09 1.02
C LEU A 200 19.53 2.84 0.94
N ALA A 201 19.46 4.08 1.42
CA ALA A 201 18.22 4.85 1.46
C ALA A 201 18.36 6.31 1.02
N ALA A 202 17.34 6.80 0.31
CA ALA A 202 17.19 8.21 -0.09
C ALA A 202 15.77 8.70 0.24
N ASN A 203 15.66 9.70 1.13
CA ASN A 203 14.39 10.23 1.62
C ASN A 203 14.29 11.73 1.41
N ALA A 204 13.34 12.19 0.59
CA ALA A 204 13.03 13.60 0.39
C ALA A 204 11.64 13.93 0.96
N ALA A 205 11.56 14.94 1.82
CA ALA A 205 10.31 15.37 2.44
C ALA A 205 10.09 16.87 2.29
N GLY A 206 8.87 17.29 1.94
CA GLY A 206 8.45 18.67 2.01
C GLY A 206 8.26 19.11 3.47
N ASN A 207 7.04 18.93 3.96
CA ASN A 207 6.63 19.25 5.33
C ASN A 207 6.41 17.97 6.13
N ALA A 208 6.92 17.94 7.35
CA ALA A 208 6.69 16.83 8.27
C ALA A 208 6.50 17.31 9.70
N THR A 209 5.68 16.57 10.45
CA THR A 209 5.60 16.70 11.90
C THR A 209 6.73 15.89 12.56
N LEU A 210 7.30 16.43 13.64
CA LEU A 210 8.41 15.81 14.36
C LEU A 210 7.91 14.91 15.50
N GLY A 211 8.49 13.71 15.66
CA GLY A 211 8.41 12.90 16.89
C GLY A 211 6.99 12.69 17.43
N THR A 212 6.61 13.47 18.43
CA THR A 212 5.30 13.44 19.14
C THR A 212 4.16 14.13 18.38
N GLY A 213 4.45 14.77 17.24
CA GLY A 213 3.48 15.53 16.46
C GLY A 213 3.06 16.85 17.13
N ASN A 214 1.89 17.35 16.74
CA ASN A 214 1.18 18.38 17.48
C ASN A 214 0.32 17.69 18.54
N ALA A 215 0.58 17.95 19.81
CA ALA A 215 -0.05 17.21 20.91
C ALA A 215 -0.58 18.13 22.00
N ILE A 216 -1.74 17.79 22.55
CA ILE A 216 -2.24 18.33 23.82
C ILE A 216 -2.64 17.14 24.70
N THR A 217 -2.11 17.09 25.92
CA THR A 217 -2.44 16.06 26.92
C THR A 217 -2.86 16.72 28.22
N LEU A 218 -4.09 16.45 28.65
CA LEU A 218 -4.69 17.01 29.86
C LEU A 218 -5.01 15.87 30.86
N SER A 219 -4.69 16.06 32.14
CA SER A 219 -4.98 15.08 33.18
C SER A 219 -5.39 15.73 34.50
N GLY A 220 -6.29 15.07 35.24
CA GLY A 220 -6.74 15.58 36.53
C GLY A 220 -7.93 14.85 37.14
N THR A 221 -8.50 15.40 38.21
CA THR A 221 -9.76 14.88 38.78
C THR A 221 -10.96 15.57 38.12
N ASN A 222 -10.92 16.90 37.99
CA ASN A 222 -12.00 17.69 37.39
C ASN A 222 -11.46 18.58 36.27
N LEU A 223 -11.87 18.31 35.04
CA LEU A 223 -11.50 19.08 33.85
C LEU A 223 -12.76 19.77 33.31
N GLY A 224 -12.81 21.10 33.38
CA GLY A 224 -13.78 21.96 32.72
C GLY A 224 -13.03 22.97 31.87
N THR A 225 -12.63 22.56 30.66
CA THR A 225 -11.68 23.30 29.82
C THR A 225 -11.93 22.99 28.35
N SER A 226 -11.34 23.79 27.47
CA SER A 226 -11.29 23.54 26.04
C SER A 226 -9.86 23.34 25.56
N ALA A 227 -9.71 22.59 24.47
CA ALA A 227 -8.43 22.38 23.80
C ALA A 227 -8.60 22.31 22.29
N ALA A 228 -7.68 22.95 21.55
CA ALA A 228 -7.74 23.02 20.10
C ALA A 228 -6.35 22.80 19.47
N ILE A 229 -6.27 21.94 18.45
CA ILE A 229 -5.09 21.74 17.61
C ILE A 229 -5.45 22.09 16.17
N ALA A 230 -4.75 23.06 15.57
CA ALA A 230 -4.86 23.40 14.16
C ALA A 230 -3.52 23.19 13.46
N SER A 231 -3.52 22.37 12.40
CA SER A 231 -2.32 22.11 11.60
C SER A 231 -2.58 22.37 10.12
N ASP A 232 -1.76 23.20 9.49
CA ASP A 232 -1.76 23.44 8.04
C ASP A 232 -0.39 23.13 7.44
N GLN A 233 -0.35 22.27 6.42
CA GLN A 233 0.86 21.95 5.68
C GLN A 233 0.64 22.10 4.18
N THR A 234 1.40 22.99 3.54
CA THR A 234 1.32 23.24 2.10
C THR A 234 2.66 22.98 1.41
N MET A 235 2.65 22.08 0.41
CA MET A 235 3.80 21.73 -0.43
C MET A 235 3.52 22.14 -1.88
N ASN A 236 4.14 23.23 -2.33
CA ASN A 236 4.04 23.69 -3.72
C ASN A 236 5.29 23.41 -4.55
N GLY A 237 6.45 23.19 -3.91
CA GLY A 237 7.72 22.85 -4.56
C GLY A 237 7.83 21.37 -4.96
N THR A 238 9.03 20.89 -5.29
CA THR A 238 9.25 19.48 -5.65
C THR A 238 9.95 18.69 -4.55
N ALA A 239 9.69 17.38 -4.47
CA ALA A 239 10.51 16.45 -3.69
C ALA A 239 10.93 15.25 -4.54
N THR A 240 12.23 14.96 -4.57
CA THR A 240 12.79 13.90 -5.41
C THR A 240 13.72 13.00 -4.61
N ALA A 241 13.45 11.70 -4.61
CA ALA A 241 14.36 10.66 -4.15
C ALA A 241 14.97 9.93 -5.35
N LEU A 242 16.30 9.76 -5.37
CA LEU A 242 17.00 9.16 -6.51
C LEU A 242 18.13 8.23 -6.08
N ILE A 243 18.02 6.94 -6.43
CA ILE A 243 19.08 5.93 -6.24
C ILE A 243 19.20 5.18 -7.55
N GLY A 244 20.25 5.42 -8.34
CA GLY A 244 20.36 4.83 -9.67
C GLY A 244 19.23 5.26 -10.63
N ASN A 245 19.47 5.11 -11.93
CA ASN A 245 18.44 5.24 -12.97
C ASN A 245 18.94 4.60 -14.28
N ALA A 246 18.15 4.71 -15.35
CA ALA A 246 18.52 4.15 -16.65
C ALA A 246 19.90 4.60 -17.20
N THR A 247 20.40 5.78 -16.80
CA THR A 247 21.71 6.31 -17.20
C THR A 247 22.82 6.01 -16.18
N ALA A 248 22.46 5.89 -14.90
CA ALA A 248 23.32 5.51 -13.79
C ALA A 248 22.97 4.09 -13.32
N LYS A 249 23.38 3.09 -14.11
CA LYS A 249 23.11 1.65 -13.87
C LYS A 249 23.96 1.04 -12.75
N SER A 250 24.43 1.84 -11.81
CA SER A 250 25.32 1.42 -10.73
C SER A 250 24.59 1.65 -9.41
N GLY A 251 24.15 0.59 -8.74
CA GLY A 251 23.40 0.68 -7.48
C GLY A 251 23.15 -0.72 -6.92
N GLY A 252 22.91 -0.82 -5.61
CA GLY A 252 22.68 -2.11 -4.94
C GLY A 252 23.95 -2.73 -4.35
N VAL A 253 24.02 -4.06 -4.36
CA VAL A 253 25.08 -4.85 -3.71
C VAL A 253 25.56 -5.93 -4.67
N LEU A 254 26.85 -5.91 -5.01
CA LEU A 254 27.42 -6.81 -6.01
C LEU A 254 28.66 -7.53 -5.50
N VAL A 255 28.73 -8.83 -5.74
CA VAL A 255 29.97 -9.62 -5.63
C VAL A 255 30.43 -10.04 -7.02
N THR A 256 31.67 -9.75 -7.37
CA THR A 256 32.28 -10.19 -8.62
C THR A 256 33.49 -11.07 -8.33
N VAL A 257 33.55 -12.25 -8.93
CA VAL A 257 34.69 -13.16 -8.93
C VAL A 257 35.19 -13.30 -10.37
N GLY A 258 36.45 -12.99 -10.59
CA GLY A 258 37.04 -12.91 -11.92
C GLY A 258 37.26 -14.28 -12.55
N ASN A 259 37.51 -15.31 -11.74
CA ASN A 259 37.70 -16.69 -12.19
C ASN A 259 36.73 -17.64 -11.45
N ASP A 260 37.13 -18.89 -11.23
CA ASP A 260 36.28 -19.96 -10.71
C ASP A 260 35.87 -19.75 -9.24
N ILE A 261 34.68 -20.25 -8.92
CA ILE A 261 34.21 -20.43 -7.54
C ILE A 261 34.22 -21.94 -7.25
N ALA A 262 35.13 -22.40 -6.39
CA ALA A 262 35.31 -23.81 -6.09
C ALA A 262 35.26 -24.10 -4.58
N ASN A 263 34.44 -25.06 -4.14
CA ASN A 263 34.30 -25.44 -2.72
C ASN A 263 34.04 -24.22 -1.80
N SER A 264 33.27 -23.23 -2.26
CA SER A 264 33.18 -21.91 -1.64
C SER A 264 31.74 -21.46 -1.44
N SER A 265 31.54 -20.39 -0.66
CA SER A 265 30.23 -19.77 -0.46
C SER A 265 30.25 -18.29 -0.81
N VAL A 266 29.29 -17.83 -1.61
CA VAL A 266 29.07 -16.41 -1.92
C VAL A 266 27.64 -16.03 -1.59
N THR A 267 27.44 -15.03 -0.74
CA THR A 267 26.10 -14.54 -0.35
C THR A 267 25.95 -13.05 -0.59
N VAL A 268 24.80 -12.67 -1.12
CA VAL A 268 24.30 -11.30 -1.23
C VAL A 268 22.87 -11.32 -0.73
N ASP A 269 22.73 -11.46 0.59
CA ASP A 269 21.44 -11.78 1.20
C ASP A 269 20.92 -10.68 2.13
N GLY A 270 19.60 -10.51 2.19
CA GLY A 270 18.96 -9.61 3.15
C GLY A 270 19.30 -8.13 2.98
N ASN A 271 19.76 -7.70 1.79
CA ASN A 271 20.09 -6.31 1.52
C ASN A 271 18.83 -5.49 1.22
N SER A 272 18.86 -4.18 1.46
CA SER A 272 17.74 -3.29 1.19
C SER A 272 18.16 -1.99 0.51
N THR A 273 17.46 -1.63 -0.57
CA THR A 273 17.56 -0.30 -1.22
C THR A 273 16.20 0.38 -1.25
N SER A 274 16.09 1.62 -0.76
CA SER A 274 14.80 2.32 -0.65
C SER A 274 14.83 3.81 -1.00
N GLY A 275 13.93 4.25 -1.88
CA GLY A 275 13.65 5.65 -2.19
C GLY A 275 12.29 6.09 -1.64
N SER A 276 12.21 7.32 -1.12
CA SER A 276 10.96 7.88 -0.63
C SER A 276 10.85 9.38 -0.88
N ALA A 277 9.79 9.83 -1.54
CA ALA A 277 9.43 11.24 -1.66
C ALA A 277 8.07 11.52 -1.00
N ARG A 278 8.03 12.48 -0.06
CA ARG A 278 6.80 12.86 0.66
C ARG A 278 6.54 14.35 0.56
N GLY A 279 5.29 14.74 0.31
CA GLY A 279 4.86 16.14 0.29
C GLY A 279 4.64 16.65 1.71
N ASN A 280 3.50 16.29 2.31
CA ASN A 280 3.11 16.70 3.66
C ASN A 280 2.85 15.49 4.57
N SER A 281 3.29 15.56 5.83
CA SER A 281 3.00 14.55 6.86
C SER A 281 2.65 15.19 8.21
N ALA A 282 1.42 15.01 8.68
CA ALA A 282 0.89 15.62 9.90
C ALA A 282 0.43 14.55 10.90
N THR A 283 0.81 14.73 12.17
CA THR A 283 0.31 13.95 13.31
C THR A 283 -0.24 14.91 14.35
N ASN A 284 -1.53 14.78 14.66
CA ASN A 284 -2.23 15.63 15.63
C ASN A 284 -2.94 14.76 16.67
N ALA A 285 -2.66 14.97 17.95
CA ALA A 285 -3.21 14.15 19.03
C ALA A 285 -3.69 15.00 20.21
N LEU A 286 -4.98 14.92 20.52
CA LEU A 286 -5.58 15.53 21.70
C LEU A 286 -6.06 14.44 22.65
N ALA A 287 -5.54 14.45 23.88
CA ALA A 287 -5.92 13.50 24.91
C ALA A 287 -6.33 14.21 26.20
N ALA A 288 -7.42 13.78 26.83
CA ALA A 288 -7.87 14.26 28.14
C ALA A 288 -8.31 13.09 29.03
N SER A 289 -7.76 13.00 30.24
CA SER A 289 -8.13 11.99 31.23
C SER A 289 -8.58 12.61 32.55
N ALA A 290 -9.74 12.20 33.07
CA ALA A 290 -10.31 12.80 34.27
C ALA A 290 -11.16 11.83 35.12
N THR A 291 -11.56 12.24 36.33
CA THR A 291 -12.78 11.66 36.94
C THR A 291 -14.01 12.31 36.33
N ASN A 292 -14.03 13.64 36.25
CA ASN A 292 -15.10 14.42 35.62
C ASN A 292 -14.50 15.25 34.48
N LEU A 293 -14.94 14.98 33.25
CA LEU A 293 -14.63 15.78 32.07
C LEU A 293 -15.90 16.51 31.61
N THR A 294 -15.92 17.80 31.90
CA THR A 294 -17.07 18.69 31.70
C THR A 294 -16.74 19.75 30.65
N ARG A 295 -17.77 20.45 30.19
CA ARG A 295 -17.65 21.46 29.13
C ARG A 295 -16.66 22.56 29.49
N GLY A 296 -15.97 23.08 28.48
CA GLY A 296 -15.02 24.18 28.60
C GLY A 296 -15.64 25.56 28.39
N ASN A 297 -16.88 25.63 27.87
CA ASN A 297 -17.58 26.89 27.63
C ASN A 297 -18.92 26.96 28.38
N GLY A 298 -19.26 28.12 28.92
CA GLY A 298 -20.49 28.39 29.66
C GLY A 298 -21.71 28.74 28.78
N VAL A 299 -21.61 28.65 27.45
CA VAL A 299 -22.66 29.06 26.48
C VAL A 299 -23.11 27.90 25.59
N SER A 300 -24.41 27.86 25.28
CA SER A 300 -25.09 26.76 24.56
C SER A 300 -24.66 26.55 23.10
N ASN A 301 -23.93 27.47 22.46
CA ASN A 301 -23.63 27.37 21.02
C ASN A 301 -22.59 26.29 20.65
N SER A 302 -21.85 25.75 21.63
CA SER A 302 -20.88 24.67 21.42
C SER A 302 -21.44 23.28 21.75
N SER A 303 -22.75 23.15 21.93
CA SER A 303 -23.40 21.85 22.15
C SER A 303 -23.42 20.97 20.92
N VAL A 304 -23.07 21.52 19.77
CA VAL A 304 -22.98 20.80 18.51
C VAL A 304 -21.57 20.96 17.97
N ALA A 305 -20.84 19.86 17.94
CA ALA A 305 -19.59 19.73 17.22
C ALA A 305 -19.84 19.79 15.71
N SER A 306 -19.06 20.59 14.99
CA SER A 306 -19.11 20.66 13.53
C SER A 306 -17.72 20.48 12.93
N ALA A 307 -17.61 19.62 11.92
CA ALA A 307 -16.40 19.44 11.12
C ALA A 307 -16.71 19.61 9.63
N ASN A 308 -15.97 20.46 8.89
CA ASN A 308 -16.33 20.83 7.51
C ASN A 308 -15.20 20.82 6.46
N SER A 309 -15.58 21.12 5.20
CA SER A 309 -14.68 21.18 4.04
C SER A 309 -13.65 22.29 4.04
N ASP A 310 -13.79 23.30 4.89
CA ASP A 310 -12.78 24.35 5.03
C ASP A 310 -11.71 23.97 6.06
N GLY A 311 -11.81 22.77 6.65
CA GLY A 311 -10.93 22.33 7.72
C GLY A 311 -11.23 23.08 9.01
N VAL A 312 -12.50 23.31 9.33
CA VAL A 312 -12.92 23.87 10.61
C VAL A 312 -13.50 22.74 11.46
N ALA A 313 -13.03 22.65 12.71
CA ALA A 313 -13.54 21.83 13.78
C ALA A 313 -13.95 22.75 14.94
N ALA A 314 -15.24 22.80 15.27
CA ALA A 314 -15.76 23.57 16.39
C ALA A 314 -16.33 22.62 17.44
N ALA A 315 -15.74 22.60 18.64
CA ALA A 315 -16.14 21.79 19.79
C ALA A 315 -15.27 22.18 20.99
N ASP A 316 -15.60 21.73 22.20
CA ASP A 316 -14.73 21.88 23.37
C ASP A 316 -13.34 21.28 23.14
N MET A 317 -13.31 20.11 22.50
CA MET A 317 -12.10 19.37 22.12
C MET A 317 -12.02 19.30 20.59
N ALA A 318 -11.19 20.15 19.98
CA ALA A 318 -11.17 20.32 18.52
C ALA A 318 -9.80 19.98 17.90
N VAL A 319 -9.80 19.22 16.82
CA VAL A 319 -8.61 18.95 16.00
C VAL A 319 -8.92 19.24 14.54
N SER A 320 -8.14 20.12 13.93
CA SER A 320 -8.18 20.39 12.50
C SER A 320 -6.82 20.14 11.85
N SER A 321 -6.82 19.41 10.75
CA SER A 321 -5.65 19.13 9.93
C SER A 321 -5.95 19.40 8.46
N LYS A 322 -5.23 20.33 7.86
CA LYS A 322 -5.28 20.64 6.43
C LYS A 322 -3.92 20.36 5.80
N GLN A 323 -3.92 19.62 4.69
CA GLN A 323 -2.70 19.34 3.92
C GLN A 323 -2.95 19.55 2.43
N ALA A 324 -2.11 20.33 1.77
CA ALA A 324 -2.21 20.62 0.34
C ALA A 324 -0.88 20.35 -0.36
N ASN A 325 -0.88 19.47 -1.37
CA ASN A 325 0.27 19.22 -2.22
C ASN A 325 -0.06 19.59 -3.67
N THR A 326 0.54 20.67 -4.17
CA THR A 326 0.50 21.02 -5.60
C THR A 326 1.82 20.68 -6.31
N GLY A 327 2.84 20.35 -5.53
CA GLY A 327 4.17 19.97 -5.95
C GLY A 327 4.28 18.62 -6.66
N ALA A 328 5.18 18.54 -7.65
CA ALA A 328 5.53 17.27 -8.27
C ALA A 328 6.48 16.47 -7.37
N LEU A 329 6.13 15.22 -7.08
CA LEU A 329 6.92 14.33 -6.22
C LEU A 329 7.35 13.09 -7.00
N SER A 330 8.61 12.71 -6.89
CA SER A 330 9.15 11.54 -7.60
C SER A 330 10.11 10.74 -6.75
N SER A 331 10.05 9.42 -6.89
CA SER A 331 11.06 8.51 -6.35
C SER A 331 11.47 7.55 -7.45
N THR A 332 12.77 7.54 -7.79
CA THR A 332 13.35 6.60 -8.75
C THR A 332 14.43 5.80 -8.05
N VAL A 333 14.27 4.48 -8.06
CA VAL A 333 15.23 3.55 -7.50
C VAL A 333 15.67 2.59 -8.60
N GLY A 334 16.94 2.23 -8.62
CA GLY A 334 17.53 1.24 -9.48
C GLY A 334 18.71 0.62 -8.78
N ALA A 335 18.55 -0.64 -8.41
CA ALA A 335 19.57 -1.41 -7.72
C ALA A 335 19.62 -2.85 -8.25
N LEU A 336 20.84 -3.33 -8.46
CA LEU A 336 21.09 -4.73 -8.75
C LEU A 336 21.66 -5.39 -7.49
N PHE A 337 21.04 -6.49 -7.07
CA PHE A 337 21.65 -7.44 -6.15
C PHE A 337 22.23 -8.58 -7.00
N GLY A 338 23.49 -8.94 -6.81
CA GLY A 338 23.98 -10.04 -7.63
C GLY A 338 25.37 -10.55 -7.37
N VAL A 339 25.58 -11.74 -7.91
CA VAL A 339 26.88 -12.41 -7.98
C VAL A 339 27.25 -12.60 -9.45
N SER A 340 28.44 -12.18 -9.82
CA SER A 340 28.98 -12.34 -11.16
C SER A 340 30.29 -13.13 -11.12
N ALA A 341 30.34 -14.23 -11.86
CA ALA A 341 31.52 -15.07 -12.04
C ALA A 341 31.71 -15.34 -13.54
N THR A 342 32.11 -14.33 -14.32
CA THR A 342 32.08 -14.39 -15.79
C THR A 342 33.41 -14.69 -16.46
N GLY A 343 34.55 -14.56 -15.76
CA GLY A 343 35.88 -14.52 -16.38
C GLY A 343 36.44 -13.10 -16.50
N VAL A 344 37.73 -12.89 -16.18
CA VAL A 344 38.41 -11.58 -16.32
C VAL A 344 38.95 -11.30 -17.73
N THR A 345 39.08 -12.31 -18.59
CA THR A 345 39.55 -12.17 -19.98
C THR A 345 38.93 -13.24 -20.88
N ASP A 346 38.23 -12.80 -21.92
CA ASP A 346 37.90 -13.64 -23.08
C ASP A 346 39.18 -14.36 -23.58
N PRO A 347 39.28 -15.72 -23.60
CA PRO A 347 38.19 -16.71 -23.58
C PRO A 347 38.05 -17.55 -22.29
N ILE A 348 38.67 -17.16 -21.16
CA ILE A 348 38.57 -17.92 -19.91
C ILE A 348 37.29 -17.52 -19.18
N LEU A 349 36.24 -18.30 -19.40
CA LEU A 349 35.00 -18.22 -18.64
C LEU A 349 35.15 -18.96 -17.31
N SER A 350 34.54 -18.44 -16.25
CA SER A 350 34.59 -19.06 -14.92
C SER A 350 33.57 -20.19 -14.76
N ASP A 351 33.94 -21.20 -13.96
CA ASP A 351 33.06 -22.25 -13.49
C ASP A 351 32.66 -22.07 -12.01
N VAL A 352 31.51 -22.65 -11.64
CA VAL A 352 31.07 -22.80 -10.25
C VAL A 352 31.03 -24.29 -9.91
N SER A 353 31.85 -24.73 -8.95
CA SER A 353 31.95 -26.15 -8.58
C SER A 353 31.90 -26.37 -7.06
N ALA A 354 31.11 -27.37 -6.63
CA ALA A 354 30.97 -27.76 -5.22
C ALA A 354 30.68 -26.56 -4.28
N SER A 355 29.93 -25.56 -4.75
CA SER A 355 29.81 -24.25 -4.10
C SER A 355 28.35 -23.83 -3.86
N THR A 356 28.16 -22.84 -3.01
CA THR A 356 26.87 -22.16 -2.81
C THR A 356 26.97 -20.71 -3.23
N VAL A 357 26.07 -20.28 -4.10
CA VAL A 357 25.93 -18.88 -4.54
C VAL A 357 24.49 -18.46 -4.27
N SER A 358 24.29 -17.49 -3.39
CA SER A 358 22.96 -17.02 -2.97
C SER A 358 22.82 -15.52 -3.20
N VAL A 359 21.68 -15.14 -3.77
CA VAL A 359 21.18 -13.76 -3.84
C VAL A 359 19.73 -13.79 -3.38
N SER A 360 19.53 -13.75 -2.06
CA SER A 360 18.25 -14.06 -1.44
C SER A 360 17.75 -12.99 -0.47
N ASP A 361 16.44 -12.92 -0.28
CA ASP A 361 15.79 -12.01 0.69
C ASP A 361 16.15 -10.52 0.52
N ASN A 362 16.58 -10.11 -0.68
CA ASN A 362 16.90 -8.70 -0.95
C ASN A 362 15.64 -7.90 -1.23
N LYS A 363 15.60 -6.64 -0.79
CA LYS A 363 14.45 -5.75 -0.90
C LYS A 363 14.79 -4.46 -1.65
N GLU A 364 14.02 -4.14 -2.66
CA GLU A 364 14.03 -2.83 -3.31
C GLU A 364 12.67 -2.14 -3.17
N SER A 365 12.65 -0.86 -2.82
CA SER A 365 11.40 -0.11 -2.76
C SER A 365 11.46 1.35 -3.21
N SER A 366 10.43 1.82 -3.91
CA SER A 366 10.26 3.22 -4.28
C SER A 366 8.88 3.71 -3.86
N THR A 367 8.82 4.76 -3.05
CA THR A 367 7.58 5.25 -2.45
C THR A 367 7.37 6.74 -2.70
N VAL A 368 6.14 7.13 -3.05
CA VAL A 368 5.72 8.53 -3.16
C VAL A 368 4.42 8.75 -2.41
N THR A 369 4.36 9.78 -1.57
CA THR A 369 3.12 10.17 -0.86
C THR A 369 2.90 11.68 -0.92
N GLY A 370 1.77 12.11 -1.47
CA GLY A 370 1.39 13.54 -1.51
C GLY A 370 1.14 14.08 -0.11
N ASN A 371 0.08 13.62 0.54
CA ASN A 371 -0.30 14.01 1.90
C ASN A 371 -0.55 12.78 2.78
N ALA A 372 -0.05 12.80 4.01
CA ALA A 372 -0.32 11.78 5.03
C ALA A 372 -0.72 12.43 6.36
N GLY A 373 -1.86 12.05 6.93
CA GLY A 373 -2.41 12.67 8.14
C GLY A 373 -2.85 11.61 9.14
N THR A 374 -2.41 11.74 10.39
CA THR A 374 -2.87 10.92 11.52
C THR A 374 -3.43 11.84 12.59
N ASN A 375 -4.74 11.78 12.84
CA ASN A 375 -5.43 12.68 13.75
C ASN A 375 -6.22 11.89 14.79
N SER A 376 -6.14 12.31 16.05
CA SER A 376 -6.85 11.62 17.14
C SER A 376 -7.37 12.56 18.21
N ILE A 377 -8.55 12.24 18.73
CA ILE A 377 -9.10 12.77 19.97
C ILE A 377 -9.42 11.58 20.88
N ALA A 378 -8.85 11.56 22.08
CA ALA A 378 -9.07 10.52 23.09
C ALA A 378 -9.51 11.15 24.41
N LEU A 379 -10.74 10.87 24.84
CA LEU A 379 -11.33 11.40 26.06
C LEU A 379 -11.68 10.23 26.98
N ASP A 380 -11.12 10.19 28.18
CA ASP A 380 -11.32 9.10 29.13
C ASP A 380 -11.66 9.65 30.51
N ALA A 381 -12.89 9.42 30.96
CA ALA A 381 -13.29 9.79 32.32
C ALA A 381 -14.34 8.87 32.94
N THR A 382 -14.62 9.07 34.22
CA THR A 382 -15.80 8.47 34.87
C THR A 382 -17.09 9.10 34.34
N ASN A 383 -17.13 10.43 34.28
CA ASN A 383 -18.27 11.18 33.75
C ASN A 383 -17.79 12.14 32.65
N VAL A 384 -18.41 12.07 31.47
CA VAL A 384 -18.11 12.92 30.31
C VAL A 384 -19.36 13.68 29.87
N THR A 385 -19.24 15.00 29.69
CA THR A 385 -20.30 15.87 29.13
C THR A 385 -19.77 16.88 28.11
N THR A 386 -18.55 16.68 27.59
CA THR A 386 -17.87 17.60 26.66
C THR A 386 -18.14 17.21 25.21
N THR A 387 -17.99 18.13 24.27
CA THR A 387 -18.08 17.84 22.82
C THR A 387 -16.70 17.64 22.18
N SER A 388 -16.65 16.96 21.03
CA SER A 388 -15.41 16.82 20.25
C SER A 388 -15.62 16.89 18.74
N ALA A 389 -14.75 17.60 18.03
CA ALA A 389 -14.76 17.72 16.57
C ALA A 389 -13.39 17.41 15.97
N LEU A 390 -13.35 16.54 14.95
CA LEU A 390 -12.15 16.28 14.17
C LEU A 390 -12.42 16.55 12.69
N ALA A 391 -11.66 17.48 12.10
CA ALA A 391 -11.69 17.79 10.68
C ALA A 391 -10.33 17.46 10.04
N ASN A 392 -10.32 16.61 9.03
CA ASN A 392 -9.14 16.31 8.22
C ASN A 392 -9.42 16.59 6.75
N ASN A 393 -8.67 17.50 6.14
CA ASN A 393 -8.79 17.85 4.73
C ASN A 393 -7.44 17.70 4.01
N GLN A 394 -7.39 16.85 3.01
CA GLN A 394 -6.19 16.63 2.19
C GLN A 394 -6.48 16.86 0.71
N THR A 395 -5.65 17.66 0.05
CA THR A 395 -5.74 17.90 -1.40
C THR A 395 -4.40 17.66 -2.07
N SER A 396 -4.36 16.83 -3.12
CA SER A 396 -3.16 16.59 -3.94
C SER A 396 -3.45 16.81 -5.42
N SER A 397 -2.80 17.80 -6.03
CA SER A 397 -2.94 18.14 -7.45
C SER A 397 -1.64 18.01 -8.25
N GLY A 398 -0.50 17.88 -7.56
CA GLY A 398 0.79 17.64 -8.19
C GLY A 398 0.91 16.24 -8.79
N ALA A 399 1.81 16.07 -9.76
CA ALA A 399 2.10 14.77 -10.34
C ALA A 399 2.95 13.93 -9.38
N LEU A 400 2.56 12.67 -9.16
CA LEU A 400 3.23 11.73 -8.27
C LEU A 400 3.73 10.51 -9.04
N GLY A 401 4.99 10.12 -8.83
CA GLY A 401 5.60 9.02 -9.60
C GLY A 401 6.63 8.21 -8.83
N ALA A 402 6.32 6.94 -8.55
CA ALA A 402 7.27 5.95 -8.04
C ALA A 402 7.77 5.06 -9.18
N THR A 403 9.08 4.96 -9.36
CA THR A 403 9.71 4.13 -10.41
C THR A 403 10.78 3.24 -9.82
N ILE A 404 10.75 1.95 -10.20
CA ILE A 404 11.90 1.04 -10.14
C ILE A 404 12.45 0.86 -11.56
N SER A 405 13.76 1.05 -11.72
CA SER A 405 14.44 1.12 -13.01
C SER A 405 14.55 -0.26 -13.67
N THR A 406 14.74 -0.30 -14.99
CA THR A 406 14.69 -1.55 -15.77
C THR A 406 15.91 -2.47 -15.60
N PHE A 407 16.98 -2.02 -14.95
CA PHE A 407 18.16 -2.86 -14.66
C PHE A 407 18.11 -3.47 -13.26
N SER A 408 17.04 -3.20 -12.50
CA SER A 408 16.91 -3.64 -11.12
C SER A 408 16.50 -5.10 -11.03
N GLY A 409 16.84 -5.77 -9.93
CA GLY A 409 16.69 -7.20 -9.86
C GLY A 409 17.64 -7.89 -8.91
N ALA A 410 17.57 -9.22 -8.91
CA ALA A 410 18.49 -10.12 -8.22
C ALA A 410 19.01 -11.14 -9.23
N ASN A 411 20.32 -11.18 -9.47
CA ASN A 411 20.89 -12.01 -10.54
C ASN A 411 22.13 -12.77 -10.12
N VAL A 412 22.28 -13.99 -10.63
CA VAL A 412 23.55 -14.72 -10.64
C VAL A 412 23.99 -14.92 -12.09
N THR A 413 25.21 -14.51 -12.43
CA THR A 413 25.80 -14.77 -13.75
C THR A 413 27.04 -15.63 -13.61
N VAL A 414 27.09 -16.73 -14.35
CA VAL A 414 28.21 -17.67 -14.40
C VAL A 414 28.77 -17.70 -15.83
N GLY A 415 30.09 -17.81 -15.95
CA GLY A 415 30.78 -17.82 -17.24
C GLY A 415 30.40 -19.05 -18.06
N ARG A 416 30.70 -20.25 -17.54
CA ARG A 416 30.55 -21.50 -18.29
C ARG A 416 29.76 -22.57 -17.54
N ASP A 417 30.37 -23.29 -16.59
CA ASP A 417 29.77 -24.50 -16.01
C ASP A 417 29.30 -24.33 -14.56
N ILE A 418 28.28 -25.12 -14.19
CA ILE A 418 27.80 -25.25 -12.80
C ILE A 418 27.77 -26.74 -12.43
N ALA A 419 28.66 -27.16 -11.53
CA ALA A 419 28.82 -28.55 -11.14
C ALA A 419 28.68 -28.76 -9.63
N ASN A 420 27.85 -29.71 -9.19
CA ASN A 420 27.67 -30.08 -7.79
C ASN A 420 27.41 -28.88 -6.86
N SER A 421 26.70 -27.85 -7.35
CA SER A 421 26.58 -26.56 -6.69
C SER A 421 25.13 -26.16 -6.43
N SER A 422 24.92 -25.21 -5.54
CA SER A 422 23.62 -24.57 -5.29
C SER A 422 23.68 -23.11 -5.70
N VAL A 423 22.84 -22.70 -6.64
CA VAL A 423 22.74 -21.32 -7.13
C VAL A 423 21.31 -20.83 -6.93
N LEU A 424 21.13 -19.85 -6.06
CA LEU A 424 19.84 -19.45 -5.50
C LEU A 424 19.59 -17.95 -5.74
N VAL A 425 18.42 -17.63 -6.28
CA VAL A 425 17.82 -16.30 -6.37
C VAL A 425 16.43 -16.39 -5.75
N GLU A 426 16.38 -16.37 -4.42
CA GLU A 426 15.17 -16.74 -3.68
C GLU A 426 14.63 -15.61 -2.79
N GLY A 427 13.30 -15.50 -2.68
CA GLY A 427 12.66 -14.62 -1.69
C GLY A 427 12.91 -13.12 -1.87
N ASN A 428 13.46 -12.68 -3.01
CA ASN A 428 13.72 -11.27 -3.26
C ASN A 428 12.40 -10.50 -3.48
N ALA A 429 12.35 -9.24 -3.07
CA ALA A 429 11.14 -8.42 -3.07
C ALA A 429 11.39 -7.03 -3.67
N ILE A 430 10.67 -6.69 -4.75
CA ILE A 430 10.69 -5.37 -5.37
C ILE A 430 9.31 -4.72 -5.29
N SER A 431 9.21 -3.50 -4.75
CA SER A 431 7.93 -2.82 -4.58
C SER A 431 7.95 -1.33 -4.92
N GLY A 432 7.01 -0.88 -5.76
CA GLY A 432 6.71 0.52 -5.99
C GLY A 432 5.35 0.91 -5.38
N ALA A 433 5.25 2.09 -4.80
CA ALA A 433 3.99 2.62 -4.31
C ALA A 433 3.85 4.14 -4.48
N THR A 434 2.74 4.59 -5.05
CA THR A 434 2.34 6.00 -5.10
C THR A 434 1.02 6.19 -4.37
N THR A 435 0.93 7.20 -3.50
CA THR A 435 -0.29 7.55 -2.78
C THR A 435 -0.55 9.05 -2.82
N GLY A 436 -1.71 9.49 -3.29
CA GLY A 436 -2.12 10.89 -3.28
C GLY A 436 -2.31 11.42 -1.87
N ASN A 437 -3.38 10.95 -1.21
CA ASN A 437 -3.77 11.33 0.15
C ASN A 437 -4.00 10.09 1.01
N ALA A 438 -3.43 10.07 2.21
CA ALA A 438 -3.64 9.04 3.22
C ALA A 438 -4.06 9.65 4.55
N ALA A 439 -5.19 9.20 5.11
CA ALA A 439 -5.75 9.71 6.35
C ALA A 439 -6.08 8.59 7.33
N THR A 440 -5.67 8.75 8.59
CA THR A 440 -6.12 7.92 9.72
C THR A 440 -6.69 8.84 10.78
N ASN A 441 -7.98 8.71 11.10
CA ASN A 441 -8.67 9.58 12.04
C ASN A 441 -9.41 8.77 13.11
N SER A 442 -9.34 9.21 14.36
CA SER A 442 -10.03 8.57 15.49
C SER A 442 -10.63 9.59 16.45
N VAL A 443 -11.85 9.32 16.91
CA VAL A 443 -12.50 10.01 18.03
C VAL A 443 -12.99 8.96 19.01
N ASN A 444 -12.30 8.83 20.14
CA ASN A 444 -12.60 7.84 21.16
C ASN A 444 -13.00 8.54 22.45
N VAL A 445 -14.20 8.26 22.96
CA VAL A 445 -14.79 8.91 24.12
C VAL A 445 -15.33 7.85 25.07
N THR A 446 -14.75 7.75 26.26
CA THR A 446 -15.13 6.81 27.30
C THR A 446 -15.61 7.55 28.55
N GLY A 447 -16.86 7.34 28.93
CA GLY A 447 -17.47 7.78 30.18
C GLY A 447 -17.87 6.58 31.03
N SER A 448 -16.93 5.97 31.76
CA SER A 448 -17.12 4.66 32.42
C SER A 448 -18.33 4.57 33.36
N SER A 449 -18.84 5.69 33.88
CA SER A 449 -20.16 5.78 34.52
C SER A 449 -21.18 6.40 33.57
N THR A 450 -20.94 7.62 33.08
CA THR A 450 -21.88 8.30 32.17
C THR A 450 -21.17 9.05 31.05
N LEU A 451 -21.71 8.93 29.84
CA LEU A 451 -21.43 9.77 28.68
C LEU A 451 -22.72 10.49 28.28
N LEU A 452 -22.81 11.79 28.55
CA LEU A 452 -24.02 12.57 28.36
C LEU A 452 -23.82 13.65 27.30
N ALA A 453 -24.90 13.95 26.59
CA ALA A 453 -24.97 15.09 25.69
C ALA A 453 -24.68 16.39 26.44
N SER A 454 -24.13 17.34 25.70
CA SER A 454 -23.89 18.69 26.20
C SER A 454 -25.20 19.45 26.46
N ASP A 455 -26.26 19.19 25.67
CA ASP A 455 -27.62 19.76 25.84
C ASP A 455 -28.73 18.90 25.18
N THR A 456 -29.93 19.46 24.97
CA THR A 456 -31.00 18.86 24.15
C THR A 456 -30.73 19.09 22.65
N THR A 457 -29.80 18.32 22.09
CA THR A 457 -29.33 18.46 20.70
C THR A 457 -30.37 18.02 19.66
N SER A 458 -30.35 18.64 18.48
CA SER A 458 -30.87 18.03 17.24
C SER A 458 -29.99 16.82 16.88
N GLY A 459 -30.56 15.71 16.41
CA GLY A 459 -29.81 14.48 16.10
C GLY A 459 -28.60 14.68 15.18
N ALA A 460 -27.68 13.72 15.20
CA ALA A 460 -26.48 13.70 14.38
C ALA A 460 -26.81 13.76 12.88
N THR A 461 -26.04 14.55 12.13
CA THR A 461 -26.20 14.72 10.68
C THR A 461 -24.85 14.57 9.97
N ALA A 462 -24.86 13.86 8.83
CA ALA A 462 -23.74 13.73 7.92
C ALA A 462 -24.18 14.09 6.49
N THR A 463 -23.62 15.17 5.94
CA THR A 463 -23.94 15.69 4.60
C THR A 463 -22.77 15.47 3.62
N PRO A 464 -22.87 14.50 2.70
CA PRO A 464 -21.91 14.39 1.62
C PRO A 464 -22.10 15.51 0.58
N TYR A 465 -21.03 16.24 0.26
CA TYR A 465 -21.04 17.27 -0.79
C TYR A 465 -20.97 16.67 -2.20
N HIS A 466 -21.87 17.09 -3.11
CA HIS A 466 -21.77 16.72 -4.54
C HIS A 466 -21.63 17.89 -5.53
N THR A 467 -22.08 19.13 -5.24
CA THR A 467 -21.86 20.34 -6.09
C THR A 467 -21.96 21.67 -5.30
N SER A 468 -21.43 22.79 -5.84
CA SER A 468 -21.22 24.07 -5.13
C SER A 468 -22.43 24.65 -4.39
N GLY A 469 -22.23 25.06 -3.13
CA GLY A 469 -23.16 25.91 -2.36
C GLY A 469 -23.56 25.40 -0.98
N THR A 470 -23.28 24.14 -0.63
CA THR A 470 -23.46 23.58 0.73
C THR A 470 -22.17 22.86 1.15
N GLU A 471 -21.81 22.89 2.43
CA GLU A 471 -20.53 22.35 2.92
C GLU A 471 -20.63 20.83 3.20
N VAL A 472 -19.53 20.08 3.00
CA VAL A 472 -19.42 18.74 3.62
C VAL A 472 -19.45 18.96 5.11
N THR A 473 -20.38 18.34 5.85
CA THR A 473 -20.43 18.50 7.30
C THR A 473 -20.71 17.20 8.03
N ALA A 474 -20.08 17.04 9.18
CA ALA A 474 -20.52 16.16 10.25
C ALA A 474 -20.91 17.04 11.43
N VAL A 475 -22.11 16.83 11.97
CA VAL A 475 -22.74 17.67 12.99
C VAL A 475 -23.33 16.76 14.06
N ALA A 476 -22.81 16.80 15.28
CA ALA A 476 -23.19 15.93 16.42
C ALA A 476 -22.55 16.46 17.73
N ASP A 477 -22.74 15.84 18.90
CA ASP A 477 -21.89 16.10 20.09
C ASP A 477 -20.44 15.68 19.81
N HIS A 478 -20.27 14.58 19.09
CA HIS A 478 -19.00 14.04 18.64
C HIS A 478 -19.00 13.91 17.11
N ALA A 479 -18.20 14.73 16.43
CA ALA A 479 -18.17 14.82 14.98
C ALA A 479 -16.78 14.49 14.40
N LEU A 480 -16.76 13.74 13.31
CA LEU A 480 -15.56 13.46 12.53
C LEU A 480 -15.86 13.65 11.04
N ALA A 481 -15.12 14.54 10.39
CA ALA A 481 -15.15 14.72 8.93
C ALA A 481 -13.75 14.49 8.33
N SER A 482 -13.66 13.58 7.38
CA SER A 482 -12.44 13.32 6.61
C SER A 482 -12.70 13.50 5.13
N ILE A 483 -11.99 14.44 4.51
CA ILE A 483 -12.16 14.84 3.13
C ILE A 483 -10.81 14.74 2.41
N GLN A 484 -10.79 14.03 1.29
CA GLN A 484 -9.58 13.88 0.47
C GLN A 484 -9.91 14.12 -0.99
N THR A 485 -9.10 14.94 -1.67
CA THR A 485 -9.27 15.25 -3.10
C THR A 485 -7.96 15.06 -3.85
N VAL A 486 -8.00 14.33 -4.96
CA VAL A 486 -6.90 14.22 -5.93
C VAL A 486 -7.30 14.78 -7.29
N SER A 487 -6.35 15.39 -7.98
CA SER A 487 -6.54 15.85 -9.38
C SER A 487 -5.29 15.71 -10.26
N GLY A 488 -4.14 15.41 -9.66
CA GLY A 488 -2.88 15.17 -10.37
C GLY A 488 -2.79 13.75 -10.93
N ALA A 489 -1.80 13.51 -11.80
CA ALA A 489 -1.50 12.17 -12.30
C ALA A 489 -0.71 11.39 -11.26
N GLU A 490 -1.03 10.11 -11.09
CA GLU A 490 -0.35 9.24 -10.13
C GLU A 490 0.07 7.95 -10.82
N THR A 491 1.36 7.68 -10.77
CA THR A 491 1.94 6.56 -11.51
C THR A 491 2.90 5.75 -10.64
N THR A 492 2.86 4.44 -10.80
CA THR A 492 3.82 3.51 -10.21
C THR A 492 4.29 2.57 -11.31
N ALA A 493 5.60 2.53 -11.55
CA ALA A 493 6.21 1.66 -12.55
C ALA A 493 7.30 0.81 -11.89
N VAL A 494 7.18 -0.51 -12.01
CA VAL A 494 8.13 -1.45 -11.43
C VAL A 494 8.57 -2.42 -12.52
N THR A 495 9.87 -2.53 -12.70
CA THR A 495 10.48 -3.53 -13.59
C THR A 495 11.59 -4.23 -12.83
N GLY A 496 11.54 -5.57 -12.80
CA GLY A 496 12.51 -6.39 -12.10
C GLY A 496 12.85 -7.65 -12.89
N THR A 497 14.11 -8.06 -12.78
CA THR A 497 14.63 -9.29 -13.36
C THR A 497 15.23 -10.16 -12.27
N TYR A 498 14.86 -11.43 -12.24
CA TYR A 498 15.36 -12.43 -11.29
C TYR A 498 15.94 -13.59 -12.07
N ASP A 499 17.25 -13.57 -12.34
CA ASP A 499 17.82 -14.51 -13.30
C ASP A 499 19.06 -15.25 -12.77
N ILE A 500 19.17 -16.52 -13.18
CA ILE A 500 20.43 -17.26 -13.23
C ILE A 500 20.83 -17.33 -14.70
N VAL A 501 22.03 -16.87 -15.06
CA VAL A 501 22.50 -16.84 -16.44
C VAL A 501 23.84 -17.57 -16.54
N THR A 502 23.97 -18.43 -17.55
CA THR A 502 25.26 -18.94 -18.02
C THR A 502 25.59 -18.29 -19.37
N LEU A 503 26.84 -17.85 -19.58
CA LEU A 503 27.22 -17.13 -20.81
C LEU A 503 27.54 -18.07 -22.00
N GLY A 504 27.75 -19.37 -21.73
CA GLY A 504 28.09 -20.36 -22.76
C GLY A 504 29.46 -20.11 -23.42
N ALA A 505 29.90 -20.99 -24.34
CA ALA A 505 31.24 -20.90 -24.94
C ALA A 505 31.40 -19.72 -25.92
N GLY A 506 32.37 -18.84 -25.65
CA GLY A 506 32.75 -17.69 -26.48
C GLY A 506 33.91 -17.91 -27.47
N ALA A 507 34.33 -19.16 -27.77
CA ALA A 507 35.43 -19.39 -28.72
C ALA A 507 34.99 -20.22 -29.95
N PRO A 508 35.10 -19.68 -31.18
CA PRO A 508 34.88 -20.45 -32.41
C PRO A 508 36.06 -21.41 -32.64
N ALA A 509 36.08 -22.57 -31.97
CA ALA A 509 36.82 -23.81 -32.34
C ALA A 509 36.94 -24.88 -31.22
N ALA A 510 36.38 -24.71 -30.02
CA ALA A 510 36.43 -25.75 -28.98
C ALA A 510 35.38 -26.86 -29.24
N VAL A 511 35.81 -28.12 -29.17
CA VAL A 511 35.04 -29.33 -29.52
C VAL A 511 34.07 -29.77 -28.41
N ASP A 512 33.94 -28.98 -27.35
CA ASP A 512 32.97 -29.15 -26.27
C ASP A 512 32.38 -27.77 -25.96
N ALA A 513 31.23 -27.48 -26.57
CA ALA A 513 30.70 -26.12 -26.76
C ALA A 513 29.40 -25.84 -25.98
N THR A 514 29.04 -26.70 -25.02
CA THR A 514 27.85 -26.56 -24.18
C THR A 514 28.21 -25.95 -22.82
N SER A 515 27.33 -25.12 -22.26
CA SER A 515 27.36 -24.80 -20.83
C SER A 515 26.77 -26.02 -20.11
N ASP A 516 27.54 -26.65 -19.23
CA ASP A 516 27.13 -27.87 -18.55
C ASP A 516 26.69 -27.57 -17.11
N ILE A 517 25.42 -27.86 -16.84
CA ILE A 517 24.86 -27.87 -15.49
C ILE A 517 24.71 -29.31 -15.06
N THR A 518 25.49 -29.73 -14.06
CA THR A 518 25.54 -31.14 -13.62
C THR A 518 25.50 -31.26 -12.10
N GLY A 519 24.69 -32.19 -11.57
CA GLY A 519 24.62 -32.48 -10.14
C GLY A 519 24.21 -31.28 -9.27
N SER A 520 23.55 -30.27 -9.83
CA SER A 520 23.38 -28.95 -9.21
C SER A 520 21.93 -28.61 -8.93
N THR A 521 21.71 -27.67 -7.99
CA THR A 521 20.42 -27.07 -7.70
C THR A 521 20.42 -25.61 -8.12
N LEU A 522 19.56 -25.26 -9.07
CA LEU A 522 19.29 -23.89 -9.48
C LEU A 522 17.88 -23.52 -9.01
N SER A 523 17.73 -22.33 -8.44
CA SER A 523 16.44 -21.86 -7.96
C SER A 523 16.27 -20.37 -8.18
N VAL A 524 15.17 -19.99 -8.82
CA VAL A 524 14.69 -18.62 -8.97
C VAL A 524 13.25 -18.61 -8.48
N SER A 525 13.09 -18.62 -7.16
CA SER A 525 11.84 -19.01 -6.53
C SER A 525 11.39 -18.07 -5.43
N GLY A 526 10.07 -17.97 -5.23
CA GLY A 526 9.50 -17.15 -4.16
C GLY A 526 9.77 -15.64 -4.30
N ASN A 527 10.22 -15.17 -5.46
CA ASN A 527 10.47 -13.74 -5.68
C ASN A 527 9.14 -13.00 -5.82
N THR A 528 9.07 -11.80 -5.25
CA THR A 528 7.84 -10.99 -5.20
C THR A 528 8.05 -9.62 -5.83
N GLN A 529 7.11 -9.20 -6.67
CA GLN A 529 7.12 -7.89 -7.30
C GLN A 529 5.74 -7.22 -7.18
N SER A 530 5.70 -5.93 -6.83
CA SER A 530 4.45 -5.20 -6.68
C SER A 530 4.53 -3.74 -7.13
N ALA A 531 3.56 -3.30 -7.94
CA ALA A 531 3.30 -1.89 -8.20
C ALA A 531 1.92 -1.49 -7.63
N THR A 532 1.86 -0.47 -6.77
CA THR A 532 0.60 0.00 -6.17
C THR A 532 0.38 1.51 -6.36
N THR A 533 -0.76 1.92 -6.89
CA THR A 533 -1.16 3.33 -6.99
C THR A 533 -2.49 3.57 -6.26
N MET A 534 -2.52 4.51 -5.33
CA MET A 534 -3.67 4.82 -4.50
C MET A 534 -3.97 6.33 -4.50
N GLY A 535 -5.12 6.76 -5.03
CA GLY A 535 -5.47 8.19 -5.02
C GLY A 535 -5.70 8.72 -3.61
N ASN A 536 -6.80 8.30 -2.99
CA ASN A 536 -7.22 8.65 -1.65
C ASN A 536 -7.43 7.37 -0.84
N THR A 537 -6.84 7.31 0.35
CA THR A 537 -7.14 6.28 1.35
C THR A 537 -7.46 6.89 2.71
N ALA A 538 -8.59 6.48 3.29
CA ALA A 538 -9.02 6.92 4.62
C ALA A 538 -9.39 5.74 5.53
N ALA A 539 -8.91 5.78 6.77
CA ALA A 539 -9.37 4.96 7.87
C ALA A 539 -9.93 5.89 8.96
N ASN A 540 -11.25 5.84 9.17
CA ASN A 540 -11.93 6.68 10.14
C ASN A 540 -12.62 5.79 11.19
N SER A 541 -12.41 6.13 12.45
CA SER A 541 -12.98 5.41 13.58
C SER A 541 -13.61 6.37 14.59
N MET A 542 -14.74 5.97 15.16
CA MET A 542 -15.36 6.65 16.29
C MET A 542 -15.81 5.61 17.32
N ALA A 543 -15.49 5.83 18.59
CA ALA A 543 -15.94 4.98 19.70
C ALA A 543 -16.56 5.86 20.79
N LEU A 544 -17.81 5.56 21.16
CA LEU A 544 -18.57 6.23 22.21
C LEU A 544 -19.01 5.20 23.23
N GLU A 545 -18.34 5.16 24.38
CA GLU A 545 -18.50 4.09 25.37
C GLU A 545 -18.82 4.67 26.75
N GLY A 546 -19.70 4.00 27.51
CA GLY A 546 -19.94 4.38 28.90
C GLY A 546 -20.90 3.49 29.66
N GLY A 547 -21.09 3.77 30.96
CA GLY A 547 -22.06 3.05 31.77
C GLY A 547 -23.51 3.34 31.32
N SER A 548 -23.84 4.61 31.16
CA SER A 548 -25.01 5.11 30.43
C SER A 548 -24.56 6.07 29.32
N VAL A 549 -25.12 5.92 28.12
CA VAL A 549 -24.78 6.78 26.97
C VAL A 549 -26.03 7.52 26.50
N SER A 550 -25.97 8.85 26.50
CA SER A 550 -27.05 9.75 26.09
C SER A 550 -26.47 10.92 25.31
N THR A 551 -25.75 10.62 24.22
CA THR A 551 -25.10 11.57 23.30
C THR A 551 -25.36 11.13 21.86
N ASN A 552 -24.83 11.84 20.87
CA ASN A 552 -24.93 11.47 19.46
C ASN A 552 -23.58 11.60 18.73
N GLY A 553 -23.46 10.92 17.59
CA GLY A 553 -22.19 10.81 16.85
C GLY A 553 -22.37 10.88 15.34
N ALA A 554 -21.56 11.70 14.67
CA ALA A 554 -21.54 11.82 13.21
C ALA A 554 -20.14 11.56 12.65
N LEU A 555 -20.04 10.59 11.73
CA LEU A 555 -18.83 10.32 10.96
C LEU A 555 -19.14 10.53 9.47
N GLN A 556 -18.44 11.46 8.82
CA GLN A 556 -18.53 11.69 7.37
C GLN A 556 -17.16 11.51 6.69
N SER A 557 -17.12 10.65 5.69
CA SER A 557 -15.94 10.40 4.85
C SER A 557 -16.23 10.76 3.40
N VAL A 558 -15.37 11.59 2.78
CA VAL A 558 -15.52 12.00 1.39
C VAL A 558 -14.18 11.85 0.66
N GLN A 559 -14.15 11.07 -0.43
CA GLN A 559 -12.98 10.97 -1.32
C GLN A 559 -13.35 11.36 -2.75
N ARG A 560 -12.53 12.19 -3.40
CA ARG A 560 -12.80 12.69 -4.75
C ARG A 560 -11.56 12.57 -5.61
N ALA A 561 -11.74 12.09 -6.83
CA ALA A 561 -10.83 12.32 -7.95
C ALA A 561 -11.52 13.19 -8.98
N THR A 562 -10.86 14.28 -9.33
CA THR A 562 -11.36 15.30 -10.25
C THR A 562 -10.42 15.49 -11.42
N GLY A 563 -10.91 16.18 -12.46
CA GLY A 563 -10.17 16.35 -13.70
C GLY A 563 -10.13 15.05 -14.51
N SER A 564 -9.02 14.85 -15.23
CA SER A 564 -8.84 13.78 -16.21
C SER A 564 -7.44 13.13 -16.15
N ALA A 565 -6.67 13.42 -15.10
CA ALA A 565 -5.37 12.80 -14.88
C ALA A 565 -5.53 11.29 -14.58
N ALA A 566 -4.55 10.49 -15.03
CA ALA A 566 -4.59 9.04 -14.92
C ALA A 566 -3.97 8.52 -13.62
N PHE A 567 -4.51 7.40 -13.13
CA PHE A 567 -3.97 6.59 -12.05
C PHE A 567 -3.49 5.27 -12.64
N SER A 568 -2.20 4.97 -12.54
CA SER A 568 -1.61 3.78 -13.17
C SER A 568 -0.64 3.05 -12.26
N ALA A 569 -0.75 1.72 -12.22
CA ALA A 569 0.25 0.83 -11.65
C ALA A 569 0.69 -0.18 -12.71
N THR A 570 1.98 -0.25 -13.00
CA THR A 570 2.57 -1.18 -13.97
C THR A 570 3.70 -1.98 -13.32
N SER A 571 3.62 -3.30 -13.39
CA SER A 571 4.62 -4.22 -12.84
C SER A 571 5.04 -5.25 -13.89
N THR A 572 6.30 -5.20 -14.33
CA THR A 572 6.89 -6.14 -15.30
C THR A 572 7.98 -6.98 -14.64
N MET A 573 7.76 -8.28 -14.51
CA MET A 573 8.67 -9.23 -13.88
C MET A 573 9.23 -10.20 -14.92
N THR A 574 10.53 -10.47 -14.84
CA THR A 574 11.16 -11.60 -15.55
C THR A 574 11.80 -12.53 -14.52
N ALA A 575 11.60 -13.83 -14.67
CA ALA A 575 12.31 -14.86 -13.94
C ALA A 575 12.85 -15.91 -14.93
N ALA A 576 14.15 -16.14 -14.94
CA ALA A 576 14.75 -17.08 -15.89
C ALA A 576 15.98 -17.82 -15.35
N ALA A 577 16.18 -19.04 -15.83
CA ALA A 577 17.36 -19.86 -15.54
C ALA A 577 17.57 -20.90 -16.64
N PRO A 578 18.78 -21.49 -16.80
CA PRO A 578 18.99 -22.52 -17.80
C PRO A 578 18.37 -23.84 -17.33
N ALA A 579 17.54 -24.43 -18.17
CA ALA A 579 16.90 -25.73 -17.97
C ALA A 579 17.71 -26.87 -18.57
N GLY A 580 18.57 -26.65 -19.57
CA GLY A 580 19.46 -27.68 -20.09
C GLY A 580 20.44 -28.13 -19.01
N ASN A 581 20.27 -29.34 -18.49
CA ASN A 581 21.05 -29.82 -17.34
C ASN A 581 21.04 -31.35 -17.24
N SER A 582 21.97 -31.90 -16.45
CA SER A 582 22.06 -33.32 -16.16
C SER A 582 22.10 -33.59 -14.66
N THR A 583 21.36 -34.59 -14.17
CA THR A 583 21.33 -34.96 -12.73
C THR A 583 21.08 -33.78 -11.78
N SER A 584 20.27 -32.81 -12.21
CA SER A 584 20.12 -31.49 -11.57
C SER A 584 18.66 -31.14 -11.32
N THR A 585 18.44 -30.11 -10.50
CA THR A 585 17.12 -29.56 -10.21
C THR A 585 17.08 -28.08 -10.55
N LEU A 586 16.09 -27.66 -11.34
CA LEU A 586 15.75 -26.26 -11.57
C LEU A 586 14.36 -25.95 -10.99
N ALA A 587 14.29 -24.93 -10.13
CA ALA A 587 13.04 -24.33 -9.68
C ALA A 587 12.91 -22.88 -10.20
N LEU A 588 11.73 -22.57 -10.72
CA LEU A 588 11.26 -21.26 -11.18
C LEU A 588 9.85 -21.03 -10.60
N ASP A 589 9.66 -21.43 -9.34
CA ASP A 589 8.34 -21.64 -8.73
C ASP A 589 7.97 -20.54 -7.72
N ASN A 590 6.68 -20.39 -7.45
CA ASN A 590 6.13 -19.45 -6.46
C ASN A 590 6.53 -17.97 -6.66
N ASN A 591 6.90 -17.58 -7.88
CA ASN A 591 7.17 -16.18 -8.22
C ASN A 591 5.85 -15.41 -8.34
N SER A 592 5.77 -14.23 -7.71
CA SER A 592 4.56 -13.44 -7.62
C SER A 592 4.74 -12.04 -8.17
N ASN A 593 3.85 -11.61 -9.07
CA ASN A 593 3.84 -10.27 -9.62
C ASN A 593 2.44 -9.65 -9.50
N THR A 594 2.36 -8.47 -8.88
CA THR A 594 1.09 -7.77 -8.64
C THR A 594 1.13 -6.33 -9.14
N ALA A 595 0.06 -5.89 -9.79
CA ALA A 595 -0.22 -4.48 -10.04
C ALA A 595 -1.58 -4.11 -9.45
N SER A 596 -1.65 -3.04 -8.67
CA SER A 596 -2.89 -2.59 -8.03
C SER A 596 -3.08 -1.09 -8.18
N THR A 597 -4.25 -0.67 -8.66
CA THR A 597 -4.66 0.72 -8.69
C THR A 597 -6.02 0.86 -8.02
N THR A 598 -6.12 1.72 -7.01
CA THR A 598 -7.42 2.10 -6.42
C THR A 598 -7.49 3.61 -6.29
N VAL A 599 -8.51 4.26 -6.84
CA VAL A 599 -8.57 5.73 -6.76
C VAL A 599 -9.07 6.18 -5.39
N ASN A 600 -10.20 5.67 -4.91
CA ASN A 600 -10.74 6.02 -3.60
C ASN A 600 -10.97 4.77 -2.75
N ALA A 601 -10.39 4.73 -1.56
CA ALA A 601 -10.58 3.67 -0.58
C ALA A 601 -10.93 4.26 0.80
N ALA A 602 -12.03 3.84 1.40
CA ALA A 602 -12.42 4.28 2.74
C ALA A 602 -12.88 3.12 3.61
N THR A 603 -12.41 3.12 4.86
CA THR A 603 -12.92 2.27 5.93
C THR A 603 -13.43 3.17 7.03
N ASN A 604 -14.72 3.11 7.32
CA ASN A 604 -15.38 3.91 8.34
C ASN A 604 -16.02 2.98 9.37
N SER A 605 -15.72 3.19 10.64
CA SER A 605 -16.28 2.40 11.73
C SER A 605 -16.74 3.28 12.88
N MET A 606 -17.94 3.01 13.37
CA MET A 606 -18.44 3.61 14.61
C MET A 606 -18.90 2.51 15.55
N ILE A 607 -18.47 2.60 16.80
CA ILE A 607 -18.88 1.73 17.91
C ILE A 607 -19.53 2.59 18.97
N VAL A 608 -20.72 2.19 19.42
CA VAL A 608 -21.45 2.82 20.50
C VAL A 608 -21.81 1.74 21.52
N ALA A 609 -21.34 1.89 22.76
CA ALA A 609 -21.54 0.90 23.80
C ALA A 609 -22.00 1.53 25.11
N ALA A 610 -23.11 1.02 25.65
CA ALA A 610 -23.60 1.34 26.97
C ALA A 610 -23.76 0.07 27.82
N ASP A 611 -23.27 0.11 29.07
CA ASP A 611 -23.49 -1.01 30.01
C ASP A 611 -24.96 -1.13 30.43
N THR A 612 -25.65 0.01 30.57
CA THR A 612 -27.03 0.06 31.08
C THR A 612 -28.03 0.50 30.02
N SER A 613 -27.87 1.70 29.44
CA SER A 613 -28.84 2.27 28.50
C SER A 613 -28.23 3.23 27.48
N LEU A 614 -28.74 3.17 26.26
CA LEU A 614 -28.61 4.13 25.17
C LEU A 614 -29.89 4.97 25.09
N SER A 615 -29.79 6.28 25.24
CA SER A 615 -30.92 7.20 25.10
C SER A 615 -30.73 8.13 23.90
N SER A 616 -31.80 8.33 23.11
CA SER A 616 -31.81 9.31 22.03
C SER A 616 -31.74 10.72 22.62
N THR A 617 -30.97 11.57 21.96
CA THR A 617 -30.97 13.02 22.21
C THR A 617 -31.97 13.73 21.30
N THR A 618 -32.51 13.04 20.29
CA THR A 618 -33.38 13.63 19.28
C THR A 618 -34.83 13.74 19.77
N ALA A 619 -35.39 14.96 19.75
CA ALA A 619 -36.76 15.21 20.20
C ALA A 619 -37.80 14.37 19.41
N GLY A 620 -38.54 13.51 20.12
CA GLY A 620 -39.68 12.77 19.57
C GLY A 620 -39.41 11.33 19.11
N GLY A 621 -38.20 10.78 19.32
CA GLY A 621 -37.85 9.42 18.88
C GLY A 621 -37.71 9.35 17.36
N ALA A 622 -36.56 9.78 16.83
CA ALA A 622 -36.40 9.96 15.40
C ALA A 622 -35.93 8.68 14.72
N ASN A 623 -36.58 8.32 13.62
CA ASN A 623 -36.01 7.43 12.63
C ASN A 623 -34.67 7.99 12.14
N ALA A 624 -33.72 7.11 11.84
CA ALA A 624 -32.70 7.43 10.86
C ALA A 624 -33.39 7.83 9.55
N SER A 625 -32.94 8.91 8.93
CA SER A 625 -33.40 9.40 7.63
C SER A 625 -32.20 9.52 6.71
N LEU A 626 -32.17 8.68 5.69
CA LEU A 626 -31.11 8.59 4.69
C LEU A 626 -31.72 8.91 3.33
N GLY A 627 -31.40 10.05 2.76
CA GLY A 627 -32.01 10.38 1.47
C GLY A 627 -31.63 11.73 0.91
N GLY A 628 -32.18 12.01 -0.26
CA GLY A 628 -31.94 13.21 -1.03
C GLY A 628 -31.75 12.87 -2.51
N THR A 629 -31.32 13.88 -3.26
CA THR A 629 -30.97 13.72 -4.67
C THR A 629 -29.47 13.48 -4.80
N ILE A 630 -29.01 13.07 -5.99
CA ILE A 630 -27.57 12.94 -6.31
C ILE A 630 -26.72 14.17 -5.97
N THR A 631 -27.32 15.35 -5.76
CA THR A 631 -26.64 16.58 -5.34
C THR A 631 -26.93 17.04 -3.90
N THR A 632 -27.85 16.39 -3.17
CA THR A 632 -28.34 16.86 -1.85
C THR A 632 -28.55 15.75 -0.81
N TYR A 633 -27.87 14.61 -0.96
CA TYR A 633 -27.97 13.53 0.02
C TYR A 633 -27.58 13.98 1.44
N SER A 634 -28.31 13.49 2.43
CA SER A 634 -28.06 13.71 3.85
C SER A 634 -28.46 12.48 4.66
N ALA A 635 -27.65 12.14 5.66
CA ALA A 635 -27.98 11.14 6.67
C ALA A 635 -28.23 11.84 8.01
N ALA A 636 -29.34 11.53 8.68
CA ALA A 636 -29.64 12.02 10.02
C ALA A 636 -30.14 10.89 10.92
N ALA A 637 -29.61 10.77 12.15
CA ALA A 637 -30.01 9.81 13.19
C ALA A 637 -29.37 10.22 14.53
N ASP A 638 -29.44 9.43 15.60
CA ASP A 638 -28.55 9.65 16.75
C ASP A 638 -27.09 9.27 16.43
N TYR A 639 -26.90 8.23 15.61
CA TYR A 639 -25.57 7.79 15.19
C TYR A 639 -25.53 7.58 13.67
N VAL A 640 -24.65 8.31 12.99
CA VAL A 640 -24.54 8.24 11.52
C VAL A 640 -23.13 7.97 11.04
N VAL A 641 -23.00 7.05 10.09
CA VAL A 641 -21.79 6.81 9.30
C VAL A 641 -22.11 7.08 7.83
N GLY A 642 -21.58 8.18 7.32
CA GLY A 642 -21.71 8.62 5.93
C GLY A 642 -20.42 8.46 5.15
N ASN A 643 -20.51 7.92 3.94
CA ASN A 643 -19.40 7.83 3.00
C ASN A 643 -19.81 8.25 1.59
N SER A 644 -19.01 9.08 0.93
CA SER A 644 -19.20 9.47 -0.46
C SER A 644 -17.88 9.40 -1.23
N GLN A 645 -17.86 8.69 -2.36
CA GLN A 645 -16.70 8.58 -3.23
C GLN A 645 -17.05 8.94 -4.67
N LEU A 646 -16.22 9.78 -5.29
CA LEU A 646 -16.42 10.24 -6.67
C LEU A 646 -15.13 10.09 -7.47
N VAL A 647 -15.23 9.47 -8.65
CA VAL A 647 -14.21 9.53 -9.71
C VAL A 647 -14.88 10.07 -10.97
N THR A 648 -14.42 11.21 -11.49
CA THR A 648 -15.05 11.87 -12.64
C THR A 648 -14.77 11.14 -13.95
N THR A 649 -13.70 11.50 -14.66
CA THR A 649 -13.35 10.92 -15.98
C THR A 649 -11.92 10.35 -15.98
N ASN A 650 -11.29 10.26 -14.81
CA ASN A 650 -9.93 9.81 -14.61
C ASN A 650 -9.75 8.34 -15.05
N PRO A 651 -8.82 8.02 -15.96
CA PRO A 651 -8.47 6.65 -16.27
C PRO A 651 -7.81 5.95 -15.08
N VAL A 652 -8.18 4.69 -14.84
CA VAL A 652 -7.66 3.85 -13.76
C VAL A 652 -7.11 2.57 -14.36
N THR A 653 -5.79 2.35 -14.30
CA THR A 653 -5.14 1.22 -14.96
C THR A 653 -4.25 0.44 -14.01
N ALA A 654 -4.35 -0.89 -14.03
CA ALA A 654 -3.39 -1.79 -13.41
C ALA A 654 -2.90 -2.82 -14.44
N THR A 655 -1.59 -2.92 -14.63
CA THR A 655 -0.96 -3.84 -15.60
C THR A 655 0.13 -4.66 -14.93
N ALA A 656 -0.04 -5.97 -14.87
CA ALA A 656 0.98 -6.91 -14.40
C ALA A 656 1.40 -7.83 -15.55
N THR A 657 2.70 -7.90 -15.84
CA THR A 657 3.29 -8.77 -16.87
C THR A 657 4.39 -9.61 -16.27
N THR A 658 4.29 -10.94 -16.39
CA THR A 658 5.29 -11.88 -15.87
C THR A 658 5.78 -12.77 -16.99
N ASN A 659 7.09 -12.81 -17.17
CA ASN A 659 7.76 -13.72 -18.09
C ASN A 659 8.60 -14.72 -17.29
N ILE A 660 8.30 -16.01 -17.42
CA ILE A 660 9.02 -17.11 -16.79
C ILE A 660 9.45 -18.06 -17.89
N TRP A 661 10.75 -18.28 -18.04
CA TRP A 661 11.25 -19.07 -19.15
C TRP A 661 12.64 -19.60 -18.86
N ASN A 662 13.00 -20.70 -19.53
CA ASN A 662 14.36 -21.19 -19.51
C ASN A 662 15.21 -20.44 -20.54
N ASN A 663 16.42 -20.02 -20.17
CA ASN A 663 17.25 -19.16 -21.02
C ASN A 663 18.17 -19.90 -22.01
N ASP A 664 17.96 -21.21 -22.23
CA ASP A 664 18.79 -22.08 -23.09
C ASP A 664 18.64 -21.85 -24.61
N GLY A 665 18.01 -20.75 -25.04
CA GLY A 665 17.82 -20.42 -26.45
C GLY A 665 16.45 -20.86 -26.98
N GLY A 666 15.44 -20.00 -26.77
CA GLY A 666 14.09 -20.18 -27.33
C GLY A 666 13.27 -18.90 -27.51
N ALA A 667 13.75 -17.73 -27.06
CA ALA A 667 13.15 -16.47 -27.44
C ALA A 667 13.49 -16.20 -28.92
N THR A 668 12.47 -16.17 -29.79
CA THR A 668 12.61 -15.92 -31.23
C THR A 668 13.56 -14.74 -31.48
N ALA A 669 14.78 -15.03 -31.98
CA ALA A 669 15.89 -14.14 -32.39
C ALA A 669 17.22 -14.31 -31.64
N GLN A 670 17.35 -15.14 -30.60
CA GLN A 670 18.67 -15.49 -30.03
C GLN A 670 19.26 -16.75 -30.68
N PRO A 671 20.59 -16.85 -30.89
CA PRO A 671 21.24 -18.08 -31.32
C PRO A 671 20.89 -19.21 -30.34
N GLN A 672 20.40 -20.34 -30.84
CA GLN A 672 20.20 -21.53 -30.00
C GLN A 672 21.58 -22.04 -29.59
N PHE A 673 21.83 -22.16 -28.29
CA PHE A 673 22.98 -22.92 -27.82
C PHE A 673 22.73 -24.39 -28.14
N ALA A 674 23.78 -25.13 -28.51
CA ALA A 674 23.70 -26.58 -28.45
C ALA A 674 23.53 -26.95 -26.97
N THR A 675 22.51 -27.74 -26.64
CA THR A 675 22.28 -28.22 -25.27
C THR A 675 22.15 -29.73 -25.30
N ASN A 676 22.61 -30.39 -24.24
CA ASN A 676 22.43 -31.83 -24.05
C ASN A 676 20.99 -32.21 -23.62
N GLY A 677 20.04 -31.28 -23.69
CA GLY A 677 18.68 -31.47 -23.19
C GLY A 677 18.58 -31.41 -21.65
N ILE A 678 17.44 -31.84 -21.13
CA ILE A 678 17.22 -32.11 -19.70
C ILE A 678 17.37 -33.63 -19.49
N ASN A 679 18.37 -34.06 -18.71
CA ASN A 679 18.71 -35.48 -18.53
C ASN A 679 18.78 -35.90 -17.05
N GLN A 680 17.98 -36.88 -16.62
CA GLN A 680 17.93 -37.32 -15.22
C GLN A 680 17.69 -36.16 -14.23
N SER A 681 16.86 -35.20 -14.63
CA SER A 681 16.72 -33.92 -13.95
C SER A 681 15.26 -33.52 -13.73
N THR A 682 15.05 -32.49 -12.90
CA THR A 682 13.74 -31.91 -12.64
C THR A 682 13.71 -30.42 -12.98
N VAL A 683 12.67 -29.97 -13.69
CA VAL A 683 12.39 -28.54 -13.94
C VAL A 683 10.99 -28.23 -13.43
N ASP A 684 10.86 -27.28 -12.51
CA ASP A 684 9.59 -26.91 -11.89
C ASP A 684 9.30 -25.41 -12.05
N LEU A 685 8.22 -25.07 -12.76
CA LEU A 685 7.68 -23.72 -12.92
C LEU A 685 6.28 -23.65 -12.30
N SER A 686 6.09 -24.20 -11.10
CA SER A 686 4.77 -24.28 -10.46
C SER A 686 4.43 -23.08 -9.58
N GLY A 687 3.14 -22.87 -9.31
CA GLY A 687 2.67 -21.91 -8.29
C GLY A 687 2.96 -20.42 -8.59
N ASN A 688 3.39 -20.07 -9.80
CA ASN A 688 3.64 -18.68 -10.15
C ASN A 688 2.33 -17.91 -10.31
N ALA A 689 2.29 -16.66 -9.83
CA ALA A 689 1.06 -15.87 -9.74
C ALA A 689 1.24 -14.47 -10.31
N THR A 690 0.37 -14.08 -11.25
CA THR A 690 0.28 -12.72 -11.79
C THR A 690 -1.08 -12.13 -11.52
N SER A 691 -1.15 -10.98 -10.84
CA SER A 691 -2.42 -10.32 -10.51
C SER A 691 -2.44 -8.85 -10.91
N ALA A 692 -3.50 -8.42 -11.60
CA ALA A 692 -3.80 -7.02 -11.84
C ALA A 692 -5.17 -6.66 -11.25
N THR A 693 -5.22 -5.65 -10.39
CA THR A 693 -6.48 -5.16 -9.79
C THR A 693 -6.63 -3.66 -9.97
N ALA A 694 -7.69 -3.22 -10.65
CA ALA A 694 -8.02 -1.80 -10.83
C ALA A 694 -9.42 -1.50 -10.28
N LEU A 695 -9.53 -0.52 -9.39
CA LEU A 695 -10.79 -0.10 -8.76
C LEU A 695 -10.94 1.42 -8.76
N ALA A 696 -12.10 1.95 -9.15
CA ALA A 696 -12.35 3.37 -8.96
C ALA A 696 -12.67 3.68 -7.49
N ASN A 697 -13.73 3.09 -6.94
CA ASN A 697 -14.19 3.36 -5.57
C ASN A 697 -14.35 2.08 -4.75
N ARG A 698 -13.85 2.08 -3.52
CA ARG A 698 -14.04 1.03 -2.52
C ARG A 698 -14.37 1.62 -1.15
N ALA A 699 -15.44 1.14 -0.54
CA ALA A 699 -15.87 1.57 0.79
C ALA A 699 -16.29 0.40 1.69
N THR A 700 -15.92 0.48 2.96
CA THR A 700 -16.43 -0.38 4.02
C THR A 700 -16.90 0.49 5.17
N ASN A 701 -18.20 0.44 5.47
CA ASN A 701 -18.84 1.23 6.50
C ASN A 701 -19.46 0.31 7.54
N SER A 702 -19.18 0.54 8.81
CA SER A 702 -19.71 -0.25 9.93
C SER A 702 -20.20 0.66 11.04
N LEU A 703 -21.36 0.33 11.61
CA LEU A 703 -21.91 0.95 12.80
C LEU A 703 -22.43 -0.16 13.73
N THR A 704 -21.92 -0.20 14.96
CA THR A 704 -22.32 -1.19 15.97
C THR A 704 -22.85 -0.49 17.21
N LEU A 705 -24.05 -0.84 17.64
CA LEU A 705 -24.69 -0.36 18.86
C LEU A 705 -24.83 -1.51 19.86
N SER A 706 -24.45 -1.26 21.10
CA SER A 706 -24.66 -2.18 22.22
C SER A 706 -25.19 -1.46 23.45
N GLY A 707 -26.21 -2.02 24.09
CA GLY A 707 -26.89 -1.44 25.26
C GLY A 707 -28.39 -1.24 25.04
N ASN A 708 -29.17 -1.26 26.13
CA ASN A 708 -30.63 -1.20 26.05
C ASN A 708 -31.11 0.15 25.53
N SER A 709 -32.08 0.18 24.62
CA SER A 709 -32.63 1.46 24.15
C SER A 709 -34.10 1.41 23.80
N ASP A 710 -34.81 2.48 24.17
CA ASP A 710 -36.21 2.69 23.79
C ASP A 710 -36.37 3.79 22.74
N THR A 711 -35.27 4.42 22.29
CA THR A 711 -35.33 5.62 21.43
C THR A 711 -34.18 5.76 20.44
N ALA A 712 -33.03 5.10 20.63
CA ALA A 712 -31.84 5.32 19.83
C ALA A 712 -32.02 4.92 18.36
N SER A 713 -31.55 5.76 17.44
CA SER A 713 -31.54 5.49 16.00
C SER A 713 -30.16 5.51 15.38
N ALA A 714 -30.00 4.76 14.29
CA ALA A 714 -28.71 4.60 13.62
C ALA A 714 -28.84 4.46 12.11
N GLY A 715 -27.92 5.11 11.39
CA GLY A 715 -27.91 5.19 9.94
C GLY A 715 -26.54 4.94 9.33
N VAL A 716 -26.48 4.08 8.31
CA VAL A 716 -25.27 3.91 7.48
C VAL A 716 -25.60 4.25 6.03
N MET A 717 -24.92 5.25 5.47
CA MET A 717 -25.12 5.74 4.11
C MET A 717 -23.82 5.65 3.32
N ASN A 718 -23.89 5.05 2.13
CA ASN A 718 -22.77 5.00 1.20
C ASN A 718 -23.17 5.41 -0.21
N LEU A 719 -22.45 6.38 -0.78
CA LEU A 719 -22.60 6.88 -2.14
C LEU A 719 -21.30 6.64 -2.91
N GLN A 720 -21.36 6.05 -4.09
CA GLN A 720 -20.18 5.95 -4.96
C GLN A 720 -20.54 6.22 -6.43
N SER A 721 -19.77 7.08 -7.09
CA SER A 721 -19.93 7.39 -8.51
C SER A 721 -18.60 7.30 -9.25
N SER A 722 -18.59 6.63 -10.40
CA SER A 722 -17.42 6.44 -11.27
C SER A 722 -17.78 6.71 -12.72
N GLY A 723 -17.11 7.66 -13.38
CA GLY A 723 -17.25 7.92 -14.82
C GLY A 723 -16.00 7.63 -15.66
N GLY A 724 -14.84 7.40 -15.02
CA GLY A 724 -13.58 7.09 -15.70
C GLY A 724 -13.47 5.63 -16.14
N ALA A 725 -12.68 5.36 -17.19
CA ALA A 725 -12.42 3.99 -17.62
C ALA A 725 -11.53 3.26 -16.59
N VAL A 726 -11.89 2.03 -16.25
CA VAL A 726 -11.14 1.17 -15.32
C VAL A 726 -10.64 -0.07 -16.06
N THR A 727 -9.32 -0.28 -16.10
CA THR A 727 -8.69 -1.38 -16.83
C THR A 727 -7.73 -2.16 -15.94
N ALA A 728 -7.91 -3.47 -15.86
CA ALA A 728 -6.95 -4.40 -15.26
C ALA A 728 -6.46 -5.39 -16.31
N ASN A 729 -5.14 -5.48 -16.51
CA ASN A 729 -4.51 -6.38 -17.47
C ASN A 729 -3.42 -7.21 -16.79
N ALA A 730 -3.65 -8.52 -16.68
CA ALA A 730 -2.67 -9.47 -16.16
C ALA A 730 -2.19 -10.36 -17.30
N THR A 731 -0.88 -10.44 -17.52
CA THR A 731 -0.28 -11.26 -18.58
C THR A 731 0.78 -12.16 -17.97
N THR A 732 0.64 -13.47 -18.16
CA THR A 732 1.70 -14.44 -17.80
C THR A 732 2.13 -15.19 -19.03
N LYS A 733 3.44 -15.22 -19.26
CA LYS A 733 4.08 -16.12 -20.20
C LYS A 733 5.03 -17.01 -19.40
N ALA A 734 4.63 -18.24 -19.13
CA ALA A 734 5.45 -19.24 -18.46
C ALA A 734 5.65 -20.44 -19.38
N ASP A 735 6.85 -20.57 -19.93
CA ASP A 735 7.15 -21.60 -20.94
C ASP A 735 8.47 -22.31 -20.66
N VAL A 736 8.51 -23.63 -20.90
CA VAL A 736 9.76 -24.39 -21.05
C VAL A 736 9.93 -24.75 -22.51
N VAL A 737 10.98 -24.23 -23.14
CA VAL A 737 11.28 -24.46 -24.57
C VAL A 737 12.70 -24.97 -24.71
N LEU A 738 12.85 -26.17 -25.24
CA LEU A 738 14.16 -26.77 -25.51
C LEU A 738 14.18 -27.47 -26.87
N ALA A 739 15.27 -27.27 -27.61
CA ALA A 739 15.51 -27.94 -28.87
C ALA A 739 16.59 -29.02 -28.69
N GLY A 740 16.34 -30.22 -29.20
CA GLY A 740 17.37 -31.25 -29.33
C GLY A 740 18.18 -30.97 -30.59
N TYR A 741 19.34 -30.34 -30.44
CA TYR A 741 20.32 -30.20 -31.52
C TYR A 741 21.72 -30.08 -30.94
N ASP A 742 22.54 -31.09 -31.20
CA ASP A 742 23.98 -31.05 -30.95
C ASP A 742 24.71 -31.14 -32.30
N ALA A 743 25.18 -29.99 -32.79
CA ALA A 743 25.93 -29.89 -34.03
C ALA A 743 27.32 -30.56 -33.96
N ALA A 744 27.84 -30.83 -32.75
CA ALA A 744 29.22 -31.25 -32.54
C ALA A 744 29.42 -32.77 -32.64
N THR A 745 28.46 -33.58 -32.19
CA THR A 745 28.60 -35.05 -32.14
C THR A 745 27.90 -35.80 -33.27
N GLY A 746 27.00 -35.14 -34.02
CA GLY A 746 26.21 -35.79 -35.07
C GLY A 746 25.18 -36.80 -34.54
N THR A 747 25.00 -36.86 -33.21
CA THR A 747 23.89 -37.55 -32.54
C THR A 747 22.98 -36.50 -31.94
N ASP A 748 21.72 -36.46 -32.36
CA ASP A 748 20.72 -35.54 -31.81
C ASP A 748 20.02 -36.19 -30.61
N PRO A 749 20.41 -35.87 -29.35
CA PRO A 749 19.80 -36.46 -28.16
C PRO A 749 18.33 -36.04 -28.02
N SER A 750 17.58 -36.80 -27.23
CA SER A 750 16.23 -36.41 -26.84
C SER A 750 16.32 -35.11 -26.01
N PRO A 751 15.59 -34.02 -26.35
CA PRO A 751 15.57 -32.81 -25.53
C PRO A 751 15.15 -33.05 -24.08
N LEU A 752 14.39 -34.12 -23.80
CA LEU A 752 13.99 -34.52 -22.45
C LEU A 752 14.14 -36.04 -22.27
N ASP A 753 15.10 -36.49 -21.46
CA ASP A 753 15.35 -37.92 -21.18
C ASP A 753 15.40 -38.20 -19.67
N SER A 754 14.66 -39.23 -19.23
CA SER A 754 14.66 -39.73 -17.85
C SER A 754 14.41 -38.65 -16.79
N SER A 755 13.57 -37.67 -17.12
CA SER A 755 13.44 -36.39 -16.41
C SER A 755 11.99 -36.00 -16.14
N SER A 756 11.77 -34.94 -15.37
CA SER A 756 10.43 -34.38 -15.14
C SER A 756 10.36 -32.87 -15.34
N VAL A 757 9.33 -32.40 -16.05
CA VAL A 757 9.01 -30.98 -16.21
C VAL A 757 7.60 -30.70 -15.69
N ALA A 758 7.47 -29.73 -14.80
CA ALA A 758 6.21 -29.30 -14.20
C ALA A 758 5.92 -27.83 -14.48
N LEU A 759 4.73 -27.55 -15.01
CA LEU A 759 4.14 -26.22 -15.10
C LEU A 759 2.77 -26.31 -14.45
N ASN A 760 2.74 -26.40 -13.12
CA ASN A 760 1.51 -26.70 -12.40
C ASN A 760 1.02 -25.52 -11.55
N SER A 761 -0.30 -25.41 -11.38
CA SER A 761 -0.90 -24.46 -10.44
C SER A 761 -0.51 -22.98 -10.66
N ASN A 762 -0.09 -22.61 -11.87
CA ASN A 762 0.17 -21.21 -12.19
C ASN A 762 -1.15 -20.43 -12.30
N SER A 763 -1.17 -19.17 -11.88
CA SER A 763 -2.38 -18.35 -11.84
C SER A 763 -2.18 -16.99 -12.48
N THR A 764 -3.11 -16.59 -13.32
CA THR A 764 -3.19 -15.23 -13.86
C THR A 764 -4.57 -14.66 -13.56
N SER A 765 -4.63 -13.55 -12.84
CA SER A 765 -5.90 -12.93 -12.43
C SER A 765 -5.96 -11.45 -12.77
N ALA A 766 -7.01 -11.04 -13.46
CA ALA A 766 -7.32 -9.63 -13.70
C ALA A 766 -8.68 -9.27 -13.10
N ARG A 767 -8.74 -8.23 -12.26
CA ARG A 767 -9.97 -7.75 -11.64
C ARG A 767 -10.13 -6.25 -11.84
N ALA A 768 -11.18 -5.85 -12.55
CA ALA A 768 -11.53 -4.44 -12.74
C ALA A 768 -12.91 -4.15 -12.11
N GLY A 769 -13.04 -3.00 -11.46
CA GLY A 769 -14.28 -2.62 -10.78
C GLY A 769 -14.52 -1.12 -10.77
N GLY A 770 -15.75 -0.69 -11.05
CA GLY A 770 -16.17 0.69 -10.83
C GLY A 770 -16.31 0.97 -9.34
N ASN A 771 -17.44 0.57 -8.77
CA ASN A 771 -17.77 0.82 -7.36
C ASN A 771 -17.93 -0.48 -6.58
N ASN A 772 -17.34 -0.55 -5.38
CA ASN A 772 -17.52 -1.66 -4.43
C ASN A 772 -17.82 -1.13 -3.03
N ALA A 773 -18.91 -1.58 -2.43
CA ALA A 773 -19.36 -1.13 -1.12
C ALA A 773 -19.75 -2.29 -0.21
N THR A 774 -19.38 -2.19 1.06
CA THR A 774 -19.90 -3.03 2.13
C THR A 774 -20.40 -2.15 3.26
N ASN A 775 -21.67 -2.27 3.61
CA ASN A 775 -22.29 -1.52 4.71
C ASN A 775 -22.84 -2.52 5.73
N ALA A 776 -22.48 -2.34 6.99
CA ALA A 776 -22.96 -3.17 8.08
C ALA A 776 -23.48 -2.29 9.22
N LEU A 777 -24.72 -2.53 9.64
CA LEU A 777 -25.29 -1.96 10.85
C LEU A 777 -25.69 -3.12 11.78
N SER A 778 -25.19 -3.12 13.00
CA SER A 778 -25.60 -4.08 14.02
C SER A 778 -26.06 -3.36 15.28
N ALA A 779 -27.17 -3.81 15.85
CA ALA A 779 -27.65 -3.38 17.16
C ALA A 779 -27.93 -4.62 18.02
N SER A 780 -27.35 -4.68 19.22
CA SER A 780 -27.53 -5.79 20.17
C SER A 780 -27.77 -5.26 21.59
N ALA A 781 -28.82 -5.72 22.26
CA ALA A 781 -29.16 -5.30 23.62
C ALA A 781 -29.96 -6.36 24.37
N THR A 782 -30.25 -6.18 25.65
CA THR A 782 -31.26 -7.02 26.32
C THR A 782 -32.69 -6.56 26.02
N SER A 783 -32.89 -5.29 25.62
CA SER A 783 -34.17 -4.73 25.17
C SER A 783 -33.94 -3.61 24.16
N PHE A 784 -34.61 -3.69 23.01
CA PHE A 784 -34.81 -2.58 22.07
C PHE A 784 -36.31 -2.36 21.87
N ALA A 785 -36.80 -1.21 22.31
CA ALA A 785 -38.23 -0.85 22.26
C ALA A 785 -38.44 0.51 21.57
N ASN A 786 -37.73 0.74 20.44
CA ASN A 786 -37.73 2.04 19.79
C ASN A 786 -39.14 2.45 19.31
N THR A 787 -39.64 3.58 19.82
CA THR A 787 -40.89 4.21 19.36
C THR A 787 -40.64 4.97 18.05
N SER A 788 -40.92 4.34 16.92
CA SER A 788 -40.75 4.92 15.57
C SER A 788 -42.06 5.48 15.00
N ALA A 789 -42.00 6.51 14.16
CA ALA A 789 -43.16 6.99 13.38
C ALA A 789 -43.57 6.05 12.21
N GLY A 790 -42.86 4.94 12.00
CA GLY A 790 -43.04 3.99 10.89
C GLY A 790 -41.82 3.93 9.95
N GLY A 791 -41.61 2.81 9.25
CA GLY A 791 -40.48 2.62 8.33
C GLY A 791 -40.88 2.85 6.86
N SER A 792 -40.01 3.48 6.06
CA SER A 792 -40.18 3.75 4.62
C SER A 792 -38.89 3.50 3.85
N ALA A 793 -39.00 2.95 2.64
CA ALA A 793 -37.91 2.89 1.66
C ALA A 793 -38.48 3.22 0.28
N SER A 794 -37.96 4.27 -0.35
CA SER A 794 -38.38 4.76 -1.66
C SER A 794 -37.14 4.99 -2.52
N LEU A 795 -37.03 4.23 -3.61
CA LEU A 795 -35.94 4.35 -4.58
C LEU A 795 -36.51 4.80 -5.92
N THR A 796 -35.86 5.75 -6.58
CA THR A 796 -36.30 6.30 -7.86
C THR A 796 -35.22 6.17 -8.94
N ALA A 797 -35.65 6.07 -10.21
CA ALA A 797 -34.72 6.09 -11.34
C ALA A 797 -33.98 7.44 -11.47
N THR A 798 -34.59 8.51 -10.98
CA THR A 798 -34.01 9.85 -10.86
C THR A 798 -33.07 10.00 -9.66
N ARG A 799 -32.98 8.97 -8.80
CA ARG A 799 -32.10 8.91 -7.61
C ARG A 799 -32.42 10.02 -6.59
N ASP A 800 -33.70 10.34 -6.48
CA ASP A 800 -34.33 11.02 -5.35
C ASP A 800 -34.80 9.92 -4.38
N ASP A 801 -33.85 9.38 -3.63
CA ASP A 801 -34.05 8.20 -2.79
C ASP A 801 -34.30 8.65 -1.34
N ASN A 802 -35.15 7.91 -0.62
CA ASN A 802 -35.45 8.17 0.78
C ASN A 802 -35.66 6.86 1.54
N VAL A 803 -34.86 6.64 2.57
CA VAL A 803 -34.93 5.50 3.48
C VAL A 803 -35.06 6.04 4.90
N SER A 804 -36.13 5.65 5.60
CA SER A 804 -36.38 6.08 6.96
C SER A 804 -36.84 4.93 7.85
N ALA A 805 -36.16 4.69 8.96
CA ALA A 805 -36.49 3.68 9.97
C ALA A 805 -35.68 3.94 11.25
N SER A 806 -35.97 3.29 12.38
CA SER A 806 -35.09 3.36 13.58
C SER A 806 -33.66 2.98 13.22
N PHE A 807 -33.50 1.95 12.40
CA PHE A 807 -32.22 1.48 11.88
C PHE A 807 -32.27 1.43 10.36
N ALA A 808 -31.42 2.22 9.69
CA ALA A 808 -31.43 2.34 8.24
C ALA A 808 -30.04 2.10 7.63
N VAL A 809 -30.00 1.35 6.52
CA VAL A 809 -28.79 1.17 5.70
C VAL A 809 -29.13 1.51 4.25
N MET A 810 -28.39 2.42 3.63
CA MET A 810 -28.59 2.82 2.24
C MET A 810 -27.29 2.80 1.46
N ASN A 811 -27.33 2.17 0.28
CA ASN A 811 -26.22 2.15 -0.65
C ASN A 811 -26.64 2.62 -2.05
N GLU A 812 -25.97 3.66 -2.54
CA GLU A 812 -26.23 4.28 -3.83
C GLU A 812 -24.95 4.23 -4.68
N GLN A 813 -25.02 3.58 -5.84
CA GLN A 813 -23.85 3.43 -6.74
C GLN A 813 -24.19 3.72 -8.20
N SER A 814 -23.29 4.41 -8.89
CA SER A 814 -23.41 4.74 -10.31
C SER A 814 -22.08 4.53 -11.04
N ASN A 815 -22.09 3.78 -12.14
CA ASN A 815 -20.94 3.60 -13.01
C ASN A 815 -21.28 3.95 -14.47
N ALA A 816 -20.63 4.98 -15.00
CA ALA A 816 -20.72 5.37 -16.41
C ALA A 816 -19.45 5.03 -17.21
N GLY A 817 -18.32 4.80 -16.54
CA GLY A 817 -17.06 4.45 -17.17
C GLY A 817 -17.01 3.02 -17.68
N ALA A 818 -16.25 2.77 -18.74
CA ALA A 818 -16.01 1.42 -19.24
C ALA A 818 -15.11 0.63 -18.27
N ILE A 819 -15.46 -0.62 -17.97
CA ILE A 819 -14.71 -1.51 -17.09
C ILE A 819 -14.17 -2.69 -17.90
N THR A 820 -12.86 -2.87 -17.94
CA THR A 820 -12.19 -3.94 -18.69
C THR A 820 -11.25 -4.74 -17.79
N ALA A 821 -11.45 -6.05 -17.73
CA ALA A 821 -10.52 -6.99 -17.10
C ALA A 821 -10.03 -8.01 -18.13
N ALA A 822 -8.71 -8.13 -18.31
CA ALA A 822 -8.11 -9.06 -19.26
C ALA A 822 -7.01 -9.89 -18.59
N ALA A 823 -7.16 -11.21 -18.62
CA ALA A 823 -6.10 -12.15 -18.20
C ALA A 823 -5.56 -12.87 -19.45
N ASN A 824 -4.30 -12.64 -19.80
CA ASN A 824 -3.65 -13.22 -20.97
C ASN A 824 -2.63 -14.26 -20.54
N VAL A 825 -2.69 -15.46 -21.09
CA VAL A 825 -1.83 -16.56 -20.65
C VAL A 825 -1.17 -17.31 -21.80
N THR A 826 0.10 -17.64 -21.56
CA THR A 826 0.85 -18.69 -22.26
C THR A 826 1.44 -19.59 -21.18
N TYR A 827 0.93 -20.81 -21.08
CA TYR A 827 1.48 -21.86 -20.22
C TYR A 827 1.87 -23.04 -21.12
N GLY A 828 3.13 -23.19 -21.47
CA GLY A 828 3.55 -24.12 -22.52
C GLY A 828 4.80 -24.92 -22.18
N ALA A 829 4.86 -26.15 -22.69
CA ALA A 829 6.10 -26.91 -22.76
C ALA A 829 6.35 -27.35 -24.20
N SER A 830 7.53 -27.05 -24.74
CA SER A 830 7.88 -27.41 -26.12
C SER A 830 9.26 -28.07 -26.17
N PHE A 831 9.29 -29.32 -26.63
CA PHE A 831 10.48 -30.14 -26.83
C PHE A 831 10.52 -30.53 -28.31
N ASN A 832 11.16 -29.72 -29.15
CA ASN A 832 11.25 -30.02 -30.58
C ASN A 832 12.60 -30.67 -30.87
N ASN A 833 12.61 -31.81 -31.57
CA ASN A 833 13.84 -32.47 -31.98
C ASN A 833 13.98 -32.45 -33.51
N LEU A 834 15.14 -32.04 -34.01
CA LEU A 834 15.45 -32.07 -35.45
C LEU A 834 16.08 -33.41 -35.88
N GLY A 835 16.42 -34.25 -34.92
CA GLY A 835 17.09 -35.53 -35.13
C GLY A 835 16.21 -36.77 -35.21
N THR A 836 16.88 -37.93 -35.07
CA THR A 836 16.27 -39.26 -35.15
C THR A 836 15.66 -39.74 -33.83
N ALA A 837 16.10 -39.20 -32.69
CA ALA A 837 15.56 -39.53 -31.38
C ALA A 837 14.14 -38.97 -31.17
N ALA A 838 13.38 -39.57 -30.25
CA ALA A 838 12.12 -39.00 -29.80
C ALA A 838 12.37 -37.68 -29.06
N SER A 839 11.42 -36.74 -29.08
CA SER A 839 11.57 -35.47 -28.37
C SER A 839 11.50 -35.60 -26.85
N VAL A 840 10.70 -36.55 -26.37
CA VAL A 840 10.51 -36.84 -24.94
C VAL A 840 10.66 -38.35 -24.71
N THR A 841 11.62 -38.76 -23.89
CA THR A 841 11.98 -40.16 -23.63
C THR A 841 12.01 -40.44 -22.12
N ASN A 842 11.41 -41.54 -21.63
CA ASN A 842 11.47 -41.96 -20.21
C ASN A 842 11.07 -40.87 -19.19
N SER A 843 10.27 -39.89 -19.59
CA SER A 843 10.11 -38.63 -18.86
C SER A 843 8.66 -38.30 -18.52
N ALA A 844 8.45 -37.36 -17.62
CA ALA A 844 7.14 -36.81 -17.28
C ALA A 844 7.04 -35.32 -17.60
N VAL A 845 5.99 -34.90 -18.30
CA VAL A 845 5.67 -33.48 -18.51
C VAL A 845 4.26 -33.22 -18.01
N THR A 846 4.11 -32.23 -17.13
CA THR A 846 2.82 -31.86 -16.54
C THR A 846 2.51 -30.39 -16.75
N VAL A 847 1.31 -30.11 -17.25
CA VAL A 847 0.72 -28.77 -17.36
C VAL A 847 -0.65 -28.85 -16.68
N ASN A 848 -0.66 -28.93 -15.36
CA ASN A 848 -1.86 -29.25 -14.57
C ASN A 848 -2.29 -28.11 -13.64
N GLY A 849 -3.59 -27.95 -13.44
CA GLY A 849 -4.13 -27.03 -12.42
C GLY A 849 -3.87 -25.55 -12.68
N ASN A 850 -3.42 -25.17 -13.89
CA ASN A 850 -3.16 -23.77 -14.23
C ASN A 850 -4.48 -23.00 -14.40
N SER A 851 -4.50 -21.74 -14.01
CA SER A 851 -5.70 -20.90 -14.02
C SER A 851 -5.47 -19.56 -14.71
N ALA A 852 -6.51 -19.10 -15.42
CA ALA A 852 -6.65 -17.71 -15.84
C ALA A 852 -8.06 -17.21 -15.51
N VAL A 853 -8.15 -16.12 -14.76
CA VAL A 853 -9.43 -15.57 -14.29
C VAL A 853 -9.49 -14.08 -14.60
N SER A 854 -10.55 -13.63 -15.26
CA SER A 854 -10.86 -12.21 -15.41
C SER A 854 -12.24 -11.87 -14.89
N VAL A 855 -12.32 -10.84 -14.04
CA VAL A 855 -13.58 -10.39 -13.45
C VAL A 855 -13.72 -8.88 -13.61
N ALA A 856 -14.78 -8.45 -14.29
CA ALA A 856 -15.14 -7.05 -14.43
C ALA A 856 -16.50 -6.80 -13.78
N TYR A 857 -16.62 -5.75 -12.96
CA TYR A 857 -17.91 -5.33 -12.43
C TYR A 857 -18.11 -3.81 -12.46
N GLY A 858 -19.31 -3.37 -12.81
CA GLY A 858 -19.68 -1.95 -12.72
C GLY A 858 -19.87 -1.54 -11.26
N ASN A 859 -20.90 -2.09 -10.62
CA ASN A 859 -21.22 -1.84 -9.22
C ASN A 859 -21.39 -3.15 -8.43
N ALA A 860 -20.81 -3.20 -7.23
CA ALA A 860 -20.97 -4.28 -6.27
C ALA A 860 -21.33 -3.71 -4.89
N ALA A 861 -22.38 -4.24 -4.26
CA ALA A 861 -22.85 -3.80 -2.95
C ALA A 861 -23.21 -5.00 -2.06
N THR A 862 -22.79 -4.93 -0.80
CA THR A 862 -23.26 -5.83 0.25
C THR A 862 -23.73 -5.00 1.43
N ASN A 863 -25.01 -5.11 1.78
CA ASN A 863 -25.57 -4.46 2.95
C ASN A 863 -26.06 -5.50 3.94
N SER A 864 -25.72 -5.30 5.21
CA SER A 864 -26.19 -6.13 6.31
C SER A 864 -26.78 -5.24 7.41
N LEU A 865 -27.97 -5.62 7.89
CA LEU A 865 -28.57 -5.08 9.10
C LEU A 865 -28.86 -6.25 10.04
N THR A 866 -28.28 -6.20 11.24
CA THR A 866 -28.45 -7.26 12.25
C THR A 866 -29.00 -6.66 13.54
N LEU A 867 -30.18 -7.10 13.95
CA LEU A 867 -30.85 -6.69 15.18
C LEU A 867 -30.98 -7.88 16.13
N MET A 868 -30.32 -7.83 17.28
CA MET A 868 -30.26 -8.94 18.24
C MET A 868 -30.84 -8.56 19.61
N ALA A 869 -31.60 -9.50 20.18
CA ALA A 869 -32.24 -9.48 21.48
C ALA A 869 -33.33 -8.40 21.68
N LEU A 870 -34.32 -8.43 20.78
CA LEU A 870 -35.59 -7.75 21.00
C LEU A 870 -36.39 -8.43 22.13
N ASN A 871 -36.59 -7.70 23.22
CA ASN A 871 -37.70 -7.90 24.14
C ASN A 871 -38.72 -6.80 23.83
N SER A 872 -39.70 -7.10 22.97
CA SER A 872 -40.80 -6.17 22.71
C SER A 872 -41.43 -5.71 24.03
N PRO A 873 -41.71 -4.40 24.21
CA PRO A 873 -42.57 -3.93 25.29
C PRO A 873 -43.93 -4.63 25.22
N ALA A 874 -44.55 -4.79 26.39
CA ALA A 874 -45.90 -5.36 26.52
C ALA A 874 -46.91 -4.64 25.61
N THR A 875 -47.97 -5.36 25.23
CA THR A 875 -49.06 -4.93 24.34
C THR A 875 -49.41 -3.43 24.44
N GLY A 876 -49.24 -2.66 23.35
CA GLY A 876 -49.62 -1.24 23.26
C GLY A 876 -48.54 -0.27 22.78
N ALA A 877 -47.29 -0.72 22.61
CA ALA A 877 -46.17 0.11 22.14
C ALA A 877 -45.87 -0.08 20.63
N VAL A 878 -45.32 0.98 20.01
CA VAL A 878 -45.00 1.06 18.57
C VAL A 878 -43.77 0.20 18.25
N PRO A 879 -43.75 -0.62 17.18
CA PRO A 879 -42.64 -1.51 16.88
C PRO A 879 -41.38 -0.75 16.45
N THR A 880 -40.22 -1.32 16.76
CA THR A 880 -38.93 -0.90 16.15
C THR A 880 -39.00 -1.12 14.64
N THR A 881 -38.50 -0.15 13.86
CA THR A 881 -38.50 -0.23 12.39
C THR A 881 -37.10 -0.42 11.84
N SER A 882 -36.98 -1.15 10.74
CA SER A 882 -35.71 -1.40 10.06
C SER A 882 -35.86 -1.24 8.55
N ALA A 883 -34.90 -0.59 7.89
CA ALA A 883 -34.87 -0.44 6.44
C ALA A 883 -33.47 -0.67 5.84
N ILE A 884 -33.41 -1.39 4.72
CA ILE A 884 -32.19 -1.62 3.95
C ILE A 884 -32.48 -1.36 2.49
N ALA A 885 -31.72 -0.50 1.82
CA ALA A 885 -31.94 -0.17 0.42
C ALA A 885 -30.64 -0.16 -0.40
N SER A 886 -30.75 -0.54 -1.68
CA SER A 886 -29.66 -0.46 -2.66
C SER A 886 -30.16 0.04 -4.01
N ASN A 887 -29.58 1.13 -4.50
CA ASN A 887 -29.85 1.66 -5.84
C ASN A 887 -28.56 1.69 -6.68
N GLN A 888 -28.47 0.82 -7.69
CA GLN A 888 -27.28 0.65 -8.54
C GLN A 888 -27.60 0.94 -10.02
N SER A 889 -26.80 1.76 -10.67
CA SER A 889 -26.91 2.04 -12.11
C SER A 889 -25.57 1.85 -12.82
N ASN A 890 -25.57 1.10 -13.92
CA ASN A 890 -24.40 0.93 -14.78
C ASN A 890 -24.77 1.22 -16.23
N THR A 891 -24.14 2.24 -16.83
CA THR A 891 -24.28 2.60 -18.25
C THR A 891 -23.01 2.37 -19.06
N GLY A 892 -21.86 2.19 -18.39
CA GLY A 892 -20.59 1.87 -19.03
C GLY A 892 -20.52 0.42 -19.53
N ALA A 893 -19.70 0.18 -20.57
CA ALA A 893 -19.43 -1.17 -21.07
C ALA A 893 -18.65 -1.99 -20.04
N ILE A 894 -18.99 -3.26 -19.86
CA ILE A 894 -18.30 -4.19 -18.95
C ILE A 894 -17.74 -5.36 -19.77
N ASN A 895 -16.42 -5.49 -19.78
CA ASN A 895 -15.70 -6.47 -20.59
C ASN A 895 -14.75 -7.29 -19.69
N ALA A 896 -14.94 -8.61 -19.69
CA ALA A 896 -14.00 -9.56 -19.07
C ALA A 896 -13.53 -10.56 -20.13
N THR A 897 -12.21 -10.64 -20.36
CA THR A 897 -11.63 -11.47 -21.42
C THR A 897 -10.51 -12.37 -20.89
N ILE A 898 -10.39 -13.55 -21.50
CA ILE A 898 -9.20 -14.39 -21.38
C ILE A 898 -8.52 -14.41 -22.74
N GLY A 899 -7.27 -13.96 -22.79
CA GLY A 899 -6.41 -14.05 -23.97
C GLY A 899 -5.57 -15.33 -23.92
N ILE A 900 -5.58 -16.12 -24.99
CA ILE A 900 -4.79 -17.35 -25.09
C ILE A 900 -4.02 -17.28 -26.41
N THR A 901 -2.70 -17.38 -26.35
CA THR A 901 -1.86 -17.46 -27.56
C THR A 901 -1.81 -18.88 -28.09
N THR A 902 -1.55 -19.06 -29.39
CA THR A 902 -1.29 -20.37 -29.99
C THR A 902 -0.16 -21.09 -29.24
N GLY A 903 -0.39 -22.34 -28.83
CA GLY A 903 0.58 -23.13 -28.05
C GLY A 903 0.47 -23.00 -26.52
N ALA A 904 -0.47 -22.20 -26.00
CA ALA A 904 -0.76 -22.15 -24.57
C ALA A 904 -1.59 -23.36 -24.11
N LEU A 905 -1.43 -23.74 -22.84
CA LEU A 905 -1.99 -24.94 -22.21
C LEU A 905 -1.68 -26.22 -23.02
N ALA A 906 -0.48 -26.29 -23.58
CA ALA A 906 -0.09 -27.37 -24.48
C ALA A 906 1.27 -27.95 -24.12
N ILE A 907 1.43 -29.23 -24.45
CA ILE A 907 2.73 -29.91 -24.51
C ILE A 907 3.00 -30.21 -25.99
N ASN A 908 4.05 -29.62 -26.53
CA ASN A 908 4.48 -29.79 -27.90
C ASN A 908 5.74 -30.66 -27.94
N ALA A 909 5.62 -31.87 -28.48
CA ALA A 909 6.73 -32.82 -28.61
C ALA A 909 6.84 -33.27 -30.07
N VAL A 910 7.47 -32.46 -30.92
CA VAL A 910 7.56 -32.72 -32.36
C VAL A 910 8.96 -33.12 -32.73
N ALA A 911 9.07 -34.21 -33.49
CA ALA A 911 10.34 -34.70 -33.97
C ALA A 911 10.31 -34.81 -35.51
N THR A 912 11.13 -34.03 -36.21
CA THR A 912 11.02 -33.82 -37.67
C THR A 912 12.16 -34.44 -38.49
N GLY A 913 13.13 -35.09 -37.85
CA GLY A 913 14.27 -35.72 -38.52
C GLY A 913 13.91 -36.96 -39.35
N ALA A 914 14.73 -37.25 -40.36
CA ALA A 914 14.56 -38.43 -41.22
C ALA A 914 14.82 -39.73 -40.43
N GLY A 915 13.85 -40.66 -40.42
CA GLY A 915 13.95 -41.93 -39.67
C GLY A 915 13.40 -41.88 -38.24
N ASN A 916 12.71 -40.80 -37.87
CA ASN A 916 12.13 -40.64 -36.55
C ASN A 916 11.00 -41.65 -36.26
N THR A 917 10.93 -42.15 -35.01
CA THR A 917 9.94 -43.13 -34.53
C THR A 917 8.73 -42.50 -33.82
N GLY A 918 8.69 -41.17 -33.67
CA GLY A 918 7.63 -40.40 -33.03
C GLY A 918 8.17 -39.43 -31.98
N GLY A 919 7.41 -38.37 -31.66
CA GLY A 919 7.85 -37.33 -30.72
C GLY A 919 7.98 -37.76 -29.25
N VAL A 920 7.46 -38.93 -28.86
CA VAL A 920 7.31 -39.34 -27.45
C VAL A 920 7.54 -40.85 -27.31
N THR A 921 8.41 -41.28 -26.38
CA THR A 921 8.73 -42.70 -26.12
C THR A 921 8.81 -42.98 -24.61
N ASN A 922 8.10 -44.00 -24.12
CA ASN A 922 8.09 -44.42 -22.70
C ASN A 922 7.90 -43.26 -21.69
N ALA A 923 7.06 -42.29 -22.03
CA ALA A 923 6.89 -41.05 -21.27
C ALA A 923 5.43 -40.80 -20.89
N SER A 924 5.21 -39.98 -19.86
CA SER A 924 3.88 -39.53 -19.42
C SER A 924 3.69 -38.04 -19.67
N LEU A 925 2.60 -37.68 -20.34
CA LEU A 925 2.23 -36.30 -20.64
C LEU A 925 0.87 -36.04 -20.00
N SER A 926 0.76 -35.00 -19.18
CA SER A 926 -0.49 -34.66 -18.48
C SER A 926 -0.87 -33.21 -18.70
N ILE A 927 -2.11 -32.99 -19.15
CA ILE A 927 -2.76 -31.68 -19.21
C ILE A 927 -4.12 -31.83 -18.53
N ASN A 928 -4.18 -31.59 -17.22
CA ASN A 928 -5.35 -31.89 -16.40
C ASN A 928 -5.71 -30.73 -15.46
N GLY A 929 -7.00 -30.49 -15.24
CA GLY A 929 -7.46 -29.53 -14.22
C GLY A 929 -7.17 -28.05 -14.50
N ASN A 930 -6.76 -27.68 -15.72
CA ASN A 930 -6.59 -26.29 -16.09
C ASN A 930 -7.95 -25.58 -16.21
N SER A 931 -8.05 -24.33 -15.73
CA SER A 931 -9.31 -23.57 -15.65
C SER A 931 -9.18 -22.17 -16.23
N LEU A 932 -10.12 -21.79 -17.09
CA LEU A 932 -10.20 -20.46 -17.69
C LEU A 932 -11.60 -19.92 -17.45
N ALA A 933 -11.71 -18.76 -16.81
CA ALA A 933 -13.00 -18.18 -16.45
C ALA A 933 -13.00 -16.66 -16.64
N SER A 934 -13.99 -16.14 -17.37
CA SER A 934 -14.28 -14.71 -17.42
C SER A 934 -15.69 -14.43 -16.92
N ALA A 935 -15.84 -13.36 -16.15
CA ALA A 935 -17.14 -12.93 -15.63
C ALA A 935 -17.29 -11.41 -15.70
N ALA A 936 -18.40 -10.95 -16.26
CA ALA A 936 -18.76 -9.54 -16.39
C ALA A 936 -20.10 -9.29 -15.71
N TYR A 937 -20.12 -8.38 -14.72
CA TYR A 937 -21.32 -8.02 -13.97
C TYR A 937 -21.60 -6.51 -14.11
N GLY A 938 -22.78 -6.13 -14.60
CA GLY A 938 -23.17 -4.70 -14.59
C GLY A 938 -23.36 -4.19 -13.16
N ASN A 939 -24.31 -4.80 -12.45
CA ASN A 939 -24.66 -4.50 -11.07
C ASN A 939 -24.80 -5.82 -10.29
N SER A 940 -24.30 -5.84 -9.06
CA SER A 940 -24.50 -6.94 -8.10
C SER A 940 -24.77 -6.35 -6.72
N ALA A 941 -25.90 -6.70 -6.11
CA ALA A 941 -26.26 -6.25 -4.78
C ALA A 941 -26.77 -7.43 -3.95
N THR A 942 -26.34 -7.48 -2.69
CA THR A 942 -26.90 -8.38 -1.67
C THR A 942 -27.32 -7.56 -0.46
N ASN A 943 -28.58 -7.69 -0.05
CA ASN A 943 -29.10 -7.10 1.18
C ASN A 943 -29.50 -8.22 2.13
N THR A 944 -28.97 -8.20 3.36
CA THR A 944 -29.25 -9.21 4.37
C THR A 944 -29.79 -8.55 5.63
N LEU A 945 -31.01 -8.90 6.01
CA LEU A 945 -31.62 -8.51 7.28
C LEU A 945 -31.65 -9.73 8.20
N THR A 946 -31.02 -9.62 9.38
CA THR A 946 -31.08 -10.64 10.43
C THR A 946 -31.75 -10.04 11.66
N ILE A 947 -32.80 -10.70 12.16
CA ILE A 947 -33.52 -10.31 13.37
C ILE A 947 -33.57 -11.50 14.32
N GLY A 948 -33.12 -11.32 15.56
CA GLY A 948 -33.17 -12.34 16.61
C GLY A 948 -33.62 -11.76 17.95
N GLY A 949 -34.38 -12.53 18.74
CA GLY A 949 -34.82 -12.13 20.07
C GLY A 949 -35.81 -13.10 20.70
N THR A 950 -36.09 -12.90 21.99
CA THR A 950 -37.07 -13.68 22.77
C THR A 950 -38.51 -13.27 22.44
N ASN A 951 -38.76 -12.01 22.08
CA ASN A 951 -40.05 -11.49 21.59
C ASN A 951 -39.83 -10.55 20.39
N VAL A 952 -40.04 -11.04 19.16
CA VAL A 952 -39.80 -10.27 17.94
C VAL A 952 -41.05 -9.48 17.51
N ASN A 953 -40.98 -8.15 17.57
CA ASN A 953 -42.00 -7.22 17.06
C ASN A 953 -41.33 -6.08 16.27
N VAL A 954 -41.00 -6.35 15.00
CA VAL A 954 -40.31 -5.43 14.08
C VAL A 954 -41.16 -5.20 12.86
N ALA A 955 -41.31 -3.94 12.44
CA ALA A 955 -41.84 -3.59 11.12
C ALA A 955 -40.69 -3.42 10.13
N VAL A 956 -40.69 -4.24 9.07
CA VAL A 956 -39.62 -4.29 8.08
C VAL A 956 -40.08 -3.65 6.77
N THR A 957 -39.27 -2.74 6.24
CA THR A 957 -39.45 -2.16 4.90
C THR A 957 -38.20 -2.44 4.07
N HIS A 958 -38.38 -2.94 2.84
CA HIS A 958 -37.31 -3.22 1.88
C HIS A 958 -37.49 -2.42 0.61
#